data_AF-A0A7S4J0V4-F1
#
_entry.id   AF-A0A7S4J0V4-F1
#
_cell.length_a   1.000
_cell.length_b   1.000
_cell.length_c   1.000
_cell.angle_alpha   90.00
_cell.angle_beta   90.00
_cell.angle_gamma   90.00
#
_symmetry.space_group_name_H-M   'P 1'
#
loop_
_entity.id
_entity.type
_entity.pdbx_description
1 polymer ?
#
loop_
_entity_poly.entity_id
_entity_poly.type
_entity_poly.pdbx_seq_one_letter_code
_entity_poly.pdbx_strand_id
1 'polypeptide(L)'
;DDSLNFFPVPWEGGYPGSDGNGCGASCQEVQEGGCRCETTVSESVAYSAMPSSVEDALANLFIGSTVTLDALTNDYTAETDSATGITIHKKSGGIDADAVFEIDEPLTGRTFLLKNVKSTVSVSGTPFKFRNSPHFVSLVPTMTDVRDAEYETDAILDHYFYRRNTAPFLAIRFIQRFGVSNPTPAFVTAVTDAFRSGEYKTSSESHIFGKGVYGDLEATAAAVLLHPESRSVVLDADPSSGQLREPLMKIISYMRNLEYAPAAPKDENYMVRFETNPGLEDRIGQMAHWYPTVFSFFLPEYVPSGRCTSGGMVSPEAMMIDMPKIIATLNGLYSLSKYGAEDKNNGFFSSSSPIGYLEYSNADATSAIVDDLATLLTAGRLNPENRDTIVAAYDQAVTDNGGDTSKGLDMAQQLIASSAEFHSTNIVKKDTANPDRSSESNSVGGAVTDYKAVVFLMFGGGCDSYNMLVPHSQCVRAGNETDLWEKYIEIRQQVALEQQSLRQINATGSGQDCDIFGIHPELSALQSLYNDGDALFVANAGVLTQPTDKANYRQDTVTNLFAHNTMQEEGKKVDPFEEFAGSGVMGRLTDVLHRNDVRTSAISIDSNTVALVGRPGESPSMNIISRNGLKEFNEDPTTTGEHMREAIESINSATTPDSGFMAETWSANMVQSLASNEELSLALASTISSVPFPDITLAEQLEMIAKLMQTAGTRGIDRDFFYLSTGGFDTHSQMKDNLQSRFMNVNPSIQAFSDELKAQGLWDSVVLVEVSDFARTLTPNSGDGTDHAWGGNYFVIGGQVKGGQIMGKYPSDITDGAPLNVGRGRIIPTTSWDHIWNGISQWVGVTADADLDEVLPNRGNFGDDLFTEADMFKTGGGTRERFLRDSNSD
;
A
#
# COMPACT_ATOMS: atom_id res chain seq x y z
N ASP A 1 31.73 -12.94 -34.10
CA ASP A 1 31.45 -14.34 -34.48
C ASP A 1 30.38 -14.76 -33.52
N ASP A 2 29.15 -14.42 -33.91
CA ASP A 2 27.99 -14.39 -33.02
C ASP A 2 27.33 -15.78 -32.94
N SER A 3 28.13 -16.83 -33.19
CA SER A 3 27.69 -18.22 -33.32
C SER A 3 27.83 -19.03 -32.03
N LEU A 4 28.46 -18.47 -30.99
CA LEU A 4 28.68 -19.16 -29.72
C LEU A 4 27.71 -18.65 -28.65
N ASN A 5 26.46 -19.13 -28.72
CA ASN A 5 25.48 -18.96 -27.65
C ASN A 5 25.72 -20.01 -26.57
N PHE A 6 25.83 -19.58 -25.32
CA PHE A 6 26.05 -20.46 -24.16
C PHE A 6 24.82 -20.47 -23.27
N PHE A 7 24.43 -21.65 -22.79
CA PHE A 7 23.38 -21.79 -21.77
C PHE A 7 24.02 -22.00 -20.40
N PRO A 8 23.79 -21.12 -19.41
CA PRO A 8 24.32 -21.29 -18.07
C PRO A 8 23.47 -22.30 -17.29
N VAL A 9 24.11 -23.36 -16.79
CA VAL A 9 23.50 -24.29 -15.83
C VAL A 9 24.13 -24.03 -14.46
N PRO A 10 23.41 -23.38 -13.53
CA PRO A 10 23.86 -23.27 -12.16
C PRO A 10 23.75 -24.63 -11.46
N TRP A 11 24.73 -24.95 -10.62
CA TRP A 11 24.76 -26.18 -9.83
C TRP A 11 25.02 -25.84 -8.36
N GLU A 12 24.27 -26.45 -7.44
CA GLU A 12 24.60 -26.42 -6.01
C GLU A 12 25.65 -27.51 -5.70
N GLY A 13 26.76 -27.15 -5.04
CA GLY A 13 27.65 -28.12 -4.37
C GLY A 13 29.06 -28.39 -4.93
N GLY A 14 29.56 -27.58 -5.88
CA GLY A 14 30.92 -27.73 -6.41
C GLY A 14 31.08 -28.83 -7.49
N TYR A 15 32.19 -28.76 -8.24
CA TYR A 15 32.43 -29.44 -9.52
C TYR A 15 32.18 -30.96 -9.51
N PRO A 16 31.23 -31.51 -10.30
CA PRO A 16 31.28 -32.92 -10.66
C PRO A 16 32.35 -33.13 -11.75
N GLY A 17 33.12 -34.22 -11.63
CA GLY A 17 33.92 -34.73 -12.74
C GLY A 17 33.07 -35.01 -13.98
N SER A 18 33.69 -35.44 -15.08
CA SER A 18 33.10 -35.66 -16.41
C SER A 18 31.74 -36.41 -16.50
N ASP A 19 31.29 -37.01 -15.40
CA ASP A 19 30.03 -37.72 -15.28
C ASP A 19 29.07 -36.93 -14.37
N GLY A 20 28.02 -36.32 -14.96
CA GLY A 20 26.90 -35.73 -14.21
C GLY A 20 26.61 -34.24 -14.46
N ASN A 21 27.48 -33.51 -15.17
CA ASN A 21 27.32 -32.06 -15.43
C ASN A 21 26.20 -31.67 -16.41
N GLY A 22 25.35 -32.63 -16.83
CA GLY A 22 24.30 -32.43 -17.83
C GLY A 22 24.77 -32.13 -19.25
N CYS A 23 26.03 -31.68 -19.46
CA CYS A 23 26.61 -31.14 -20.71
C CYS A 23 27.79 -31.94 -21.28
N GLY A 24 28.17 -33.04 -20.64
CA GLY A 24 29.29 -33.89 -21.04
C GLY A 24 30.61 -33.12 -21.14
N ALA A 25 31.41 -33.43 -22.16
CA ALA A 25 32.71 -32.81 -22.39
C ALA A 25 32.64 -31.36 -22.94
N SER A 26 31.45 -30.84 -23.25
CA SER A 26 31.22 -29.51 -23.85
C SER A 26 31.03 -28.40 -22.81
N CYS A 27 31.34 -28.70 -21.54
CA CYS A 27 31.20 -27.77 -20.43
C CYS A 27 32.38 -26.78 -20.35
N GLN A 28 32.10 -25.49 -20.43
CA GLN A 28 33.05 -24.43 -20.07
C GLN A 28 32.74 -23.91 -18.67
N GLU A 29 33.74 -23.97 -17.80
CA GLU A 29 33.61 -23.54 -16.40
C GLU A 29 33.48 -22.01 -16.31
N VAL A 30 32.61 -21.51 -15.43
CA VAL A 30 32.46 -20.09 -15.12
C VAL A 30 32.90 -19.79 -13.70
N GLN A 31 33.49 -18.60 -13.52
CA GLN A 31 34.11 -18.15 -12.26
C GLN A 31 33.19 -18.17 -11.04
N GLU A 32 31.88 -18.15 -11.23
CA GLU A 32 30.86 -18.08 -10.15
C GLU A 32 30.26 -19.45 -9.78
N GLY A 33 30.77 -20.54 -10.36
CA GLY A 33 30.21 -21.88 -10.16
C GLY A 33 29.05 -22.16 -11.11
N GLY A 34 29.23 -23.17 -11.97
CA GLY A 34 28.27 -23.53 -13.00
C GLY A 34 28.95 -23.97 -14.29
N CYS A 35 28.14 -24.40 -15.24
CA CYS A 35 28.61 -24.88 -16.54
C CYS A 35 28.01 -24.04 -17.66
N ARG A 36 28.85 -23.45 -18.52
CA ARG A 36 28.44 -22.91 -19.81
C ARG A 36 28.45 -24.04 -20.82
N CYS A 37 27.26 -24.46 -21.20
CA CYS A 37 27.11 -25.48 -22.22
C CYS A 37 27.02 -24.78 -23.57
N GLU A 38 27.90 -25.16 -24.49
CA GLU A 38 27.82 -24.71 -25.87
C GLU A 38 26.44 -25.09 -26.43
N THR A 39 25.81 -24.18 -27.14
CA THR A 39 24.56 -24.49 -27.83
C THR A 39 24.78 -24.45 -29.33
N THR A 40 24.09 -25.35 -30.04
CA THR A 40 24.02 -25.35 -31.49
C THR A 40 22.62 -24.98 -31.90
N VAL A 41 22.50 -23.94 -32.73
CA VAL A 41 21.23 -23.55 -33.32
C VAL A 41 21.09 -24.27 -34.65
N SER A 42 20.04 -25.09 -34.78
CA SER A 42 19.69 -25.72 -36.05
C SER A 42 18.34 -25.21 -36.51
N GLU A 43 18.29 -24.73 -37.75
CA GLU A 43 17.07 -24.33 -38.42
C GLU A 43 16.54 -25.46 -39.29
N SER A 44 15.22 -25.62 -39.31
CA SER A 44 14.56 -26.56 -40.21
C SER A 44 13.23 -25.99 -40.69
N VAL A 45 12.77 -26.48 -41.84
CA VAL A 45 11.46 -26.10 -42.37
C VAL A 45 10.38 -26.50 -41.36
N ALA A 46 9.52 -25.55 -40.99
CA ALA A 46 8.47 -25.80 -40.02
C ALA A 46 7.30 -26.54 -40.65
N TYR A 47 6.90 -26.13 -41.86
CA TYR A 47 5.76 -26.66 -42.59
C TYR A 47 6.10 -27.00 -44.04
N SER A 48 5.56 -28.11 -44.54
CA SER A 48 5.57 -28.47 -45.96
C SER A 48 4.18 -28.30 -46.62
N ALA A 49 3.21 -27.78 -45.87
CA ALA A 49 1.82 -27.53 -46.22
C ALA A 49 1.33 -26.29 -45.47
N MET A 50 0.12 -25.77 -45.75
CA MET A 50 -0.44 -24.69 -44.93
C MET A 50 -0.63 -25.13 -43.47
N PRO A 51 -0.39 -24.25 -42.48
CA PRO A 51 -0.68 -24.52 -41.07
C PRO A 51 -2.16 -24.84 -40.85
N SER A 52 -2.46 -25.60 -39.80
CA SER A 52 -3.84 -26.04 -39.54
C SER A 52 -4.73 -24.94 -38.92
N SER A 53 -4.12 -23.93 -38.32
CA SER A 53 -4.78 -22.77 -37.71
C SER A 53 -3.76 -21.65 -37.47
N VAL A 54 -4.26 -20.45 -37.14
CA VAL A 54 -3.43 -19.32 -36.68
C VAL A 54 -2.66 -19.68 -35.39
N GLU A 55 -3.30 -20.36 -34.44
CA GLU A 55 -2.65 -20.75 -33.17
C GLU A 55 -1.52 -21.75 -33.39
N ASP A 56 -1.70 -22.72 -34.29
CA ASP A 56 -0.65 -23.67 -34.71
C ASP A 56 0.52 -22.94 -35.40
N ALA A 57 0.21 -21.99 -36.29
CA ALA A 57 1.22 -21.20 -36.98
C ALA A 57 2.05 -20.35 -35.99
N LEU A 58 1.40 -19.60 -35.10
CA LEU A 58 2.07 -18.80 -34.08
C LEU A 58 2.88 -19.68 -33.12
N ALA A 59 2.35 -20.81 -32.64
CA ALA A 59 3.07 -21.70 -31.74
C ALA A 59 4.37 -22.27 -32.32
N ASN A 60 4.45 -22.42 -33.66
CA ASN A 60 5.60 -23.02 -34.32
C ASN A 60 6.55 -22.01 -34.99
N LEU A 61 6.12 -20.78 -35.29
CA LEU A 61 6.86 -19.82 -36.11
C LEU A 61 7.26 -18.50 -35.41
N PHE A 62 6.75 -18.22 -34.19
CA PHE A 62 6.79 -16.88 -33.55
C PHE A 62 8.14 -16.16 -33.47
N ILE A 63 9.27 -16.87 -33.44
CA ILE A 63 10.62 -16.29 -33.29
C ILE A 63 11.36 -16.12 -34.62
N GLY A 64 10.77 -16.53 -35.75
CA GLY A 64 11.28 -16.18 -37.07
C GLY A 64 11.07 -14.69 -37.37
N SER A 65 11.90 -13.80 -36.81
CA SER A 65 11.93 -12.36 -37.10
C SER A 65 12.75 -12.03 -38.35
N THR A 66 12.56 -10.89 -39.01
CA THR A 66 11.46 -10.55 -39.92
C THR A 66 12.09 -10.15 -41.25
N VAL A 67 11.28 -10.20 -42.30
CA VAL A 67 11.45 -9.41 -43.53
C VAL A 67 10.33 -8.36 -43.43
N THR A 68 10.60 -7.07 -43.61
CA THR A 68 9.50 -6.08 -43.71
C THR A 68 8.63 -6.42 -44.92
N LEU A 69 7.36 -6.00 -44.93
CA LEU A 69 6.49 -6.18 -46.11
C LEU A 69 7.15 -5.57 -47.37
N ASP A 70 7.88 -4.46 -47.21
CA ASP A 70 8.69 -3.82 -48.25
C ASP A 70 9.85 -4.69 -48.77
N ALA A 71 10.33 -5.66 -47.97
CA ALA A 71 11.39 -6.57 -48.34
C ALA A 71 10.88 -7.88 -48.99
N LEU A 72 9.55 -8.05 -49.09
CA LEU A 72 8.92 -9.02 -50.01
C LEU A 72 8.86 -8.39 -51.42
N THR A 73 9.95 -8.56 -52.19
CA THR A 73 10.08 -8.03 -53.56
C THR A 73 9.10 -8.69 -54.55
N ASN A 74 9.05 -8.19 -55.79
CA ASN A 74 8.25 -8.74 -56.91
C ASN A 74 8.50 -10.25 -57.21
N ASP A 75 9.48 -10.88 -56.56
CA ASP A 75 9.81 -12.30 -56.73
C ASP A 75 8.98 -13.22 -55.82
N TYR A 76 8.14 -12.68 -54.93
CA TYR A 76 7.22 -13.44 -54.10
C TYR A 76 5.81 -13.48 -54.70
N THR A 77 5.16 -14.64 -54.58
CA THR A 77 3.75 -14.84 -54.93
C THR A 77 2.95 -15.12 -53.66
N ALA A 78 1.87 -14.38 -53.44
CA ALA A 78 1.00 -14.53 -52.28
C ALA A 78 -0.17 -15.48 -52.58
N GLU A 79 -0.48 -16.37 -51.64
CA GLU A 79 -1.66 -17.23 -51.67
C GLU A 79 -2.31 -17.25 -50.28
N THR A 80 -3.61 -16.98 -50.19
CA THR A 80 -4.35 -16.99 -48.93
C THR A 80 -5.17 -18.27 -48.82
N ASP A 81 -5.00 -19.00 -47.73
CA ASP A 81 -5.89 -20.12 -47.40
C ASP A 81 -7.20 -19.59 -46.83
N SER A 82 -8.29 -19.75 -47.58
CA SER A 82 -9.63 -19.34 -47.15
C SER A 82 -10.16 -20.04 -45.90
N ALA A 83 -9.61 -21.20 -45.51
CA ALA A 83 -10.06 -21.94 -44.33
C ALA A 83 -9.45 -21.38 -43.03
N THR A 84 -8.18 -20.99 -43.07
CA THR A 84 -7.43 -20.50 -41.91
C THR A 84 -7.22 -18.99 -41.88
N GLY A 85 -7.38 -18.32 -43.03
CA GLY A 85 -7.10 -16.89 -43.20
C GLY A 85 -5.61 -16.56 -43.34
N ILE A 86 -4.72 -17.56 -43.28
CA ILE A 86 -3.27 -17.35 -43.35
C ILE A 86 -2.86 -17.09 -44.81
N THR A 87 -2.06 -16.05 -45.03
CA THR A 87 -1.46 -15.77 -46.33
C THR A 87 -0.02 -16.29 -46.34
N ILE A 88 0.37 -17.00 -47.40
CA ILE A 88 1.76 -17.44 -47.60
C ILE A 88 2.38 -16.71 -48.80
N HIS A 89 3.56 -16.14 -48.60
CA HIS A 89 4.39 -15.52 -49.62
C HIS A 89 5.49 -16.50 -50.03
N LYS A 90 5.49 -16.93 -51.29
CA LYS A 90 6.39 -17.96 -51.83
C LYS A 90 7.31 -17.41 -52.92
N LYS A 91 8.62 -17.67 -52.82
CA LYS A 91 9.63 -17.28 -53.80
C LYS A 91 9.82 -18.30 -54.94
N SER A 92 9.61 -19.59 -54.67
CA SER A 92 9.98 -20.72 -55.54
C SER A 92 8.81 -21.64 -55.96
N GLY A 93 7.57 -21.23 -55.71
CA GLY A 93 6.35 -22.02 -55.96
C GLY A 93 6.06 -23.12 -54.92
N GLY A 94 7.04 -23.53 -54.11
CA GLY A 94 6.89 -24.47 -53.00
C GLY A 94 6.73 -23.79 -51.62
N ILE A 95 6.35 -24.58 -50.61
CA ILE A 95 6.35 -24.18 -49.18
C ILE A 95 7.67 -24.69 -48.58
N ASP A 96 8.72 -23.88 -48.69
CA ASP A 96 10.08 -24.17 -48.24
C ASP A 96 10.54 -23.17 -47.16
N ALA A 97 11.82 -23.18 -46.78
CA ALA A 97 12.37 -22.29 -45.75
C ALA A 97 12.31 -20.80 -46.10
N ASP A 98 12.21 -20.47 -47.40
CA ASP A 98 12.12 -19.09 -47.87
C ASP A 98 10.67 -18.58 -47.89
N ALA A 99 9.67 -19.45 -47.66
CA ALA A 99 8.29 -19.03 -47.55
C ALA A 99 8.05 -18.21 -46.28
N VAL A 100 7.22 -17.16 -46.40
CA VAL A 100 6.83 -16.29 -45.28
C VAL A 100 5.33 -16.39 -45.08
N PHE A 101 4.91 -16.71 -43.86
CA PHE A 101 3.51 -16.71 -43.46
C PHE A 101 3.14 -15.34 -42.89
N GLU A 102 2.16 -14.70 -43.51
CA GLU A 102 1.45 -13.54 -43.02
C GLU A 102 0.22 -14.03 -42.24
N ILE A 103 0.21 -13.73 -40.94
CA ILE A 103 -0.76 -14.27 -39.98
C ILE A 103 -1.36 -13.11 -39.21
N ASP A 104 -2.66 -12.87 -39.39
CA ASP A 104 -3.41 -11.94 -38.55
C ASP A 104 -3.85 -12.64 -37.27
N GLU A 105 -3.35 -12.18 -36.12
CA GLU A 105 -3.71 -12.71 -34.82
C GLU A 105 -5.09 -12.17 -34.40
N PRO A 106 -6.13 -13.03 -34.27
CA PRO A 106 -7.50 -12.55 -34.16
C PRO A 106 -7.82 -11.78 -32.88
N LEU A 107 -7.01 -11.93 -31.82
CA LEU A 107 -7.26 -11.31 -30.52
C LEU A 107 -6.74 -9.88 -30.45
N THR A 108 -5.67 -9.59 -31.19
CA THR A 108 -4.93 -8.32 -31.15
C THR A 108 -4.96 -7.55 -32.47
N GLY A 109 -5.39 -8.20 -33.56
CA GLY A 109 -5.34 -7.62 -34.91
C GLY A 109 -3.90 -7.43 -35.41
N ARG A 110 -2.89 -7.98 -34.72
CA ARG A 110 -1.50 -7.91 -35.16
C ARG A 110 -1.26 -8.86 -36.31
N THR A 111 -0.68 -8.33 -37.38
CA THR A 111 -0.15 -9.14 -38.47
C THR A 111 1.30 -9.53 -38.18
N PHE A 112 1.58 -10.83 -38.19
CA PHE A 112 2.92 -11.38 -38.08
C PHE A 112 3.40 -11.85 -39.45
N LEU A 113 4.61 -11.45 -39.85
CA LEU A 113 5.33 -11.99 -41.00
C LEU A 113 6.42 -12.93 -40.52
N LEU A 114 6.15 -14.23 -40.55
CA LEU A 114 7.02 -15.26 -39.97
C LEU A 114 7.59 -16.16 -41.07
N LYS A 115 8.92 -16.29 -41.12
CA LYS A 115 9.55 -17.28 -42.01
C LYS A 115 9.11 -18.69 -41.64
N ASN A 116 9.01 -19.57 -42.63
CA ASN A 116 8.69 -20.99 -42.47
C ASN A 116 9.87 -21.81 -41.93
N VAL A 117 10.46 -21.33 -40.84
CA VAL A 117 11.64 -21.91 -40.21
C VAL A 117 11.37 -22.03 -38.72
N LYS A 118 11.70 -23.20 -38.16
CA LYS A 118 11.79 -23.40 -36.72
C LYS A 118 13.25 -23.44 -36.32
N SER A 119 13.62 -22.60 -35.36
CA SER A 119 14.95 -22.60 -34.75
C SER A 119 14.93 -23.50 -33.51
N THR A 120 15.80 -24.51 -33.50
CA THR A 120 15.98 -25.40 -32.35
C THR A 120 17.38 -25.18 -31.78
N VAL A 121 17.42 -24.74 -30.54
CA VAL A 121 18.65 -24.64 -29.76
C VAL A 121 18.88 -25.98 -29.08
N SER A 122 19.95 -26.67 -29.47
CA SER A 122 20.39 -27.91 -28.86
C SER A 122 21.55 -27.62 -27.93
N VAL A 123 21.47 -28.05 -26.68
CA VAL A 123 22.59 -27.93 -25.74
C VAL A 123 23.58 -29.06 -26.06
N SER A 124 24.79 -28.71 -26.48
CA SER A 124 25.82 -29.63 -26.93
C SER A 124 26.15 -30.66 -25.85
N GLY A 125 26.25 -31.93 -26.26
CA GLY A 125 26.52 -33.04 -25.33
C GLY A 125 25.31 -33.53 -24.54
N THR A 126 24.10 -33.02 -24.81
CA THR A 126 22.88 -33.32 -24.03
C THR A 126 21.70 -33.71 -24.94
N PRO A 127 20.67 -34.38 -24.41
CA PRO A 127 19.39 -34.53 -25.11
C PRO A 127 18.51 -33.28 -25.04
N PHE A 128 18.88 -32.25 -24.25
CA PHE A 128 18.07 -31.05 -24.05
C PHE A 128 18.06 -30.18 -25.30
N LYS A 129 16.84 -29.90 -25.74
CA LYS A 129 16.56 -29.01 -26.86
C LYS A 129 15.40 -28.14 -26.48
N PHE A 130 15.50 -26.87 -26.81
CA PHE A 130 14.38 -25.95 -26.72
C PHE A 130 14.29 -25.22 -28.04
N ARG A 131 13.07 -24.84 -28.41
CA ARG A 131 12.84 -24.06 -29.62
C ARG A 131 12.88 -22.60 -29.23
N ASN A 132 13.19 -21.74 -30.20
CA ASN A 132 12.81 -20.35 -30.11
C ASN A 132 13.38 -19.71 -28.83
N SER A 133 14.71 -19.74 -28.67
CA SER A 133 15.36 -19.05 -27.54
C SER A 133 15.11 -17.54 -27.66
N PRO A 134 14.76 -16.83 -26.57
CA PRO A 134 14.82 -15.38 -26.58
C PRO A 134 16.25 -14.97 -26.91
N HIS A 135 16.42 -14.06 -27.87
CA HIS A 135 17.70 -13.46 -28.12
C HIS A 135 17.89 -12.37 -27.07
N PHE A 136 18.63 -12.64 -26.00
CA PHE A 136 19.00 -11.62 -25.03
C PHE A 136 20.21 -10.86 -25.55
N VAL A 137 20.21 -9.54 -25.38
CA VAL A 137 21.38 -8.70 -25.58
C VAL A 137 22.62 -9.36 -24.94
N SER A 138 23.71 -9.49 -25.71
CA SER A 138 24.97 -10.03 -25.18
C SER A 138 25.47 -9.18 -24.02
N LEU A 139 25.56 -9.78 -22.82
CA LEU A 139 26.13 -9.16 -21.62
C LEU A 139 27.67 -9.10 -21.65
N VAL A 140 28.30 -9.52 -22.76
CA VAL A 140 29.76 -9.55 -22.96
C VAL A 140 30.13 -8.42 -23.93
N PRO A 141 31.22 -7.65 -23.69
CA PRO A 141 31.40 -6.34 -24.31
C PRO A 141 31.79 -6.45 -25.78
N THR A 142 30.78 -6.51 -26.63
CA THR A 142 30.89 -6.22 -28.06
C THR A 142 29.70 -5.37 -28.42
N MET A 143 29.90 -4.04 -28.36
CA MET A 143 29.05 -2.99 -28.93
C MET A 143 27.59 -3.42 -29.07
N THR A 144 26.88 -3.49 -27.95
CA THR A 144 25.42 -3.51 -27.95
C THR A 144 24.94 -2.40 -28.87
N ASP A 145 24.37 -2.74 -30.01
CA ASP A 145 23.79 -1.74 -30.89
C ASP A 145 22.55 -1.20 -30.17
N VAL A 146 22.38 0.13 -30.11
CA VAL A 146 21.19 0.79 -29.56
C VAL A 146 19.92 0.17 -30.15
N ARG A 147 20.01 -0.21 -31.42
CA ARG A 147 19.00 -0.96 -32.17
C ARG A 147 18.54 -2.24 -31.47
N ASP A 148 19.46 -3.05 -30.96
CA ASP A 148 19.13 -4.35 -30.37
C ASP A 148 18.46 -4.17 -28.99
N ALA A 149 18.88 -3.15 -28.23
CA ALA A 149 18.22 -2.76 -26.97
C ALA A 149 16.82 -2.17 -27.20
N GLU A 150 16.64 -1.37 -28.26
CA GLU A 150 15.34 -0.86 -28.70
C GLU A 150 14.41 -2.02 -29.08
N TYR A 151 14.87 -2.97 -29.92
CA TYR A 151 14.08 -4.14 -30.29
C TYR A 151 13.68 -5.02 -29.10
N GLU A 152 14.58 -5.22 -28.13
CA GLU A 152 14.27 -6.00 -26.93
C GLU A 152 13.25 -5.27 -26.04
N THR A 153 13.41 -3.95 -25.88
CA THR A 153 12.45 -3.10 -25.15
C THR A 153 11.08 -3.15 -25.80
N ASP A 154 11.00 -2.95 -27.11
CA ASP A 154 9.75 -3.00 -27.87
C ASP A 154 9.10 -4.39 -27.80
N ALA A 155 9.89 -5.46 -27.90
CA ALA A 155 9.37 -6.83 -27.76
C ALA A 155 8.76 -7.09 -26.37
N ILE A 156 9.38 -6.56 -25.31
CA ILE A 156 8.84 -6.65 -23.93
C ILE A 156 7.56 -5.82 -23.80
N LEU A 157 7.55 -4.58 -24.30
CA LEU A 157 6.37 -3.72 -24.28
C LEU A 157 5.20 -4.35 -25.05
N ASP A 158 5.48 -4.91 -26.22
CA ASP A 158 4.52 -5.67 -27.02
C ASP A 158 4.01 -6.89 -26.25
N HIS A 159 4.89 -7.63 -25.60
CA HIS A 159 4.50 -8.78 -24.80
C HIS A 159 3.52 -8.38 -23.70
N TYR A 160 3.77 -7.27 -23.00
CA TYR A 160 2.87 -6.77 -21.97
C TYR A 160 1.56 -6.22 -22.55
N PHE A 161 1.63 -5.37 -23.58
CA PHE A 161 0.46 -4.72 -24.14
C PHE A 161 -0.52 -5.72 -24.76
N TYR A 162 0.00 -6.70 -25.50
CA TYR A 162 -0.81 -7.70 -26.21
C TYR A 162 -1.06 -8.98 -25.40
N ARG A 163 -0.65 -9.03 -24.13
CA ARG A 163 -0.95 -10.17 -23.25
C ARG A 163 -2.47 -10.34 -23.13
N ARG A 164 -2.95 -11.59 -23.20
CA ARG A 164 -4.38 -11.93 -23.10
C ARG A 164 -5.08 -11.34 -21.85
N ASN A 165 -4.33 -11.15 -20.75
CA ASN A 165 -4.84 -10.63 -19.48
C ASN A 165 -4.81 -9.10 -19.37
N THR A 166 -4.15 -8.38 -20.28
CA THR A 166 -3.99 -6.92 -20.18
C THR A 166 -5.33 -6.20 -20.36
N ALA A 167 -6.08 -6.54 -21.40
CA ALA A 167 -7.40 -5.96 -21.65
C ALA A 167 -8.39 -6.13 -20.46
N PRO A 168 -8.64 -7.34 -19.92
CA PRO A 168 -9.55 -7.48 -18.78
C PRO A 168 -9.02 -6.85 -17.49
N PHE A 169 -7.70 -6.86 -17.27
CA PHE A 169 -7.10 -6.18 -16.12
C PHE A 169 -7.33 -4.67 -16.19
N LEU A 170 -7.09 -4.04 -17.34
CA LEU A 170 -7.34 -2.61 -17.55
C LEU A 170 -8.84 -2.29 -17.48
N ALA A 171 -9.70 -3.12 -18.08
CA ALA A 171 -11.14 -2.91 -18.11
C ALA A 171 -11.72 -2.67 -16.71
N ILE A 172 -11.35 -3.51 -15.72
CA ILE A 172 -11.80 -3.36 -14.33
C ILE A 172 -11.39 -1.99 -13.77
N ARG A 173 -10.13 -1.58 -13.96
CA ARG A 173 -9.62 -0.29 -13.44
C ARG A 173 -10.27 0.90 -14.10
N PHE A 174 -10.50 0.85 -15.41
CA PHE A 174 -11.22 1.88 -16.13
C PHE A 174 -12.65 2.00 -15.60
N ILE A 175 -13.38 0.89 -15.46
CA ILE A 175 -14.75 0.91 -14.95
C ILE A 175 -14.81 1.50 -13.53
N GLN A 176 -13.92 1.06 -12.63
CA GLN A 176 -13.81 1.59 -11.27
C GLN A 176 -13.60 3.11 -11.26
N ARG A 177 -12.76 3.64 -12.14
CA ARG A 177 -12.50 5.09 -12.24
C ARG A 177 -13.68 5.91 -12.77
N PHE A 178 -14.66 5.27 -13.39
CA PHE A 178 -15.76 5.94 -14.07
C PHE A 178 -17.13 5.75 -13.42
N GLY A 179 -17.22 5.22 -12.19
CA GLY A 179 -18.50 5.23 -11.47
C GLY A 179 -18.91 3.95 -10.75
N VAL A 180 -18.21 2.83 -10.99
CA VAL A 180 -18.70 1.50 -10.60
C VAL A 180 -17.61 0.70 -9.93
N SER A 181 -17.65 0.59 -8.59
CA SER A 181 -16.62 -0.12 -7.83
C SER A 181 -16.62 -1.64 -8.08
N ASN A 182 -17.80 -2.23 -8.29
CA ASN A 182 -18.01 -3.68 -8.41
C ASN A 182 -18.76 -4.04 -9.71
N PRO A 183 -18.11 -3.97 -10.88
CA PRO A 183 -18.78 -4.22 -12.16
C PRO A 183 -19.14 -5.70 -12.36
N THR A 184 -20.22 -5.96 -13.11
CA THR A 184 -20.56 -7.35 -13.44
C THR A 184 -19.56 -7.96 -14.43
N PRO A 185 -19.46 -9.30 -14.51
CA PRO A 185 -18.65 -9.95 -15.54
C PRO A 185 -19.05 -9.57 -16.97
N ALA A 186 -20.33 -9.27 -17.22
CA ALA A 186 -20.81 -8.84 -18.53
C ALA A 186 -20.26 -7.46 -18.89
N PHE A 187 -20.24 -6.54 -17.94
CA PHE A 187 -19.70 -5.20 -18.17
C PHE A 187 -18.18 -5.25 -18.40
N VAL A 188 -17.45 -6.00 -17.58
CA VAL A 188 -16.01 -6.22 -17.78
C VAL A 188 -15.73 -6.82 -19.17
N THR A 189 -16.56 -7.77 -19.61
CA THR A 189 -16.45 -8.38 -20.95
C THR A 189 -16.66 -7.35 -22.05
N ALA A 190 -17.71 -6.52 -21.96
CA ALA A 190 -18.00 -5.50 -22.97
C ALA A 190 -16.86 -4.49 -23.15
N VAL A 191 -16.26 -4.04 -22.04
CA VAL A 191 -15.11 -3.10 -22.08
C VAL A 191 -13.85 -3.80 -22.57
N THR A 192 -13.64 -5.06 -22.19
CA THR A 192 -12.53 -5.88 -22.69
C THR A 192 -12.63 -6.06 -24.22
N ASP A 193 -13.82 -6.36 -24.73
CA ASP A 193 -14.05 -6.56 -26.17
C ASP A 193 -13.91 -5.26 -26.95
N ALA A 194 -14.34 -4.13 -26.38
CA ALA A 194 -14.10 -2.81 -26.97
C ALA A 194 -12.61 -2.46 -27.03
N PHE A 195 -11.86 -2.70 -25.97
CA PHE A 195 -10.40 -2.51 -25.96
C PHE A 195 -9.72 -3.40 -27.01
N ARG A 196 -10.12 -4.66 -27.13
CA ARG A 196 -9.51 -5.61 -28.08
C ARG A 196 -9.83 -5.29 -29.54
N SER A 197 -11.11 -5.06 -29.83
CA SER A 197 -11.56 -4.78 -31.19
C SER A 197 -11.24 -3.36 -31.64
N GLY A 198 -11.07 -2.44 -30.69
CA GLY A 198 -10.95 -1.01 -30.96
C GLY A 198 -12.24 -0.37 -31.47
N GLU A 199 -13.39 -1.06 -31.32
CA GLU A 199 -14.70 -0.56 -31.69
C GLU A 199 -15.72 -0.76 -30.55
N TYR A 200 -16.59 0.22 -30.34
CA TYR A 200 -17.78 0.04 -29.50
C TYR A 200 -19.03 0.60 -30.17
N LYS A 201 -20.15 -0.13 -30.05
CA LYS A 201 -21.44 0.19 -30.66
C LYS A 201 -22.53 0.08 -29.60
N THR A 202 -23.33 1.12 -29.45
CA THR A 202 -24.53 1.05 -28.60
C THR A 202 -25.67 0.40 -29.38
N SER A 203 -26.59 -0.27 -28.68
CA SER A 203 -27.75 -0.91 -29.31
C SER A 203 -28.71 0.07 -30.01
N SER A 204 -28.60 1.36 -29.68
CA SER A 204 -29.49 2.43 -30.12
C SER A 204 -28.90 3.35 -31.21
N GLU A 205 -27.61 3.26 -31.55
CA GLU A 205 -26.95 4.20 -32.45
C GLU A 205 -26.19 3.52 -33.59
N SER A 206 -26.18 4.15 -34.77
CA SER A 206 -25.36 3.72 -35.91
C SER A 206 -23.90 4.17 -35.80
N HIS A 207 -23.56 4.92 -34.76
CA HIS A 207 -22.20 5.42 -34.54
C HIS A 207 -21.31 4.32 -33.98
N ILE A 208 -20.07 4.26 -34.47
CA ILE A 208 -19.04 3.33 -34.02
C ILE A 208 -17.95 4.19 -33.39
N PHE A 209 -17.70 3.98 -32.10
CA PHE A 209 -16.61 4.65 -31.39
C PHE A 209 -15.30 3.90 -31.61
N GLY A 210 -14.21 4.63 -31.78
CA GLY A 210 -12.87 4.08 -32.00
C GLY A 210 -12.54 3.75 -33.47
N LYS A 211 -11.30 3.32 -33.69
CA LYS A 211 -10.71 3.17 -35.03
C LYS A 211 -10.53 1.72 -35.49
N GLY A 212 -11.03 0.75 -34.72
CA GLY A 212 -10.83 -0.67 -35.01
C GLY A 212 -9.39 -1.16 -34.77
N VAL A 213 -8.68 -0.52 -33.83
CA VAL A 213 -7.31 -0.85 -33.45
C VAL A 213 -7.26 -1.32 -32.00
N TYR A 214 -6.53 -2.39 -31.72
CA TYR A 214 -6.36 -2.90 -30.35
C TYR A 214 -5.81 -1.83 -29.41
N GLY A 215 -6.43 -1.73 -28.23
CA GLY A 215 -6.13 -0.74 -27.20
C GLY A 215 -6.67 0.66 -27.49
N ASP A 216 -7.63 0.82 -28.41
CA ASP A 216 -8.27 2.12 -28.67
C ASP A 216 -9.02 2.62 -27.42
N LEU A 217 -8.53 3.73 -26.87
CA LEU A 217 -9.08 4.33 -25.65
C LEU A 217 -10.43 5.03 -25.88
N GLU A 218 -10.74 5.45 -27.11
CA GLU A 218 -12.06 6.04 -27.44
C GLU A 218 -13.14 4.95 -27.36
N ALA A 219 -12.91 3.80 -28.01
CA ALA A 219 -13.80 2.64 -27.91
C ALA A 219 -13.94 2.17 -26.47
N THR A 220 -12.82 2.07 -25.74
CA THR A 220 -12.80 1.61 -24.35
C THR A 220 -13.58 2.57 -23.44
N ALA A 221 -13.34 3.88 -23.54
CA ALA A 221 -14.06 4.87 -22.74
C ALA A 221 -15.55 4.92 -23.08
N ALA A 222 -15.89 4.84 -24.37
CA ALA A 222 -17.28 4.76 -24.82
C ALA A 222 -17.99 3.53 -24.27
N ALA A 223 -17.32 2.37 -24.27
CA ALA A 223 -17.85 1.15 -23.67
C ALA A 223 -18.14 1.34 -22.19
N VAL A 224 -17.21 1.94 -21.42
CA VAL A 224 -17.43 2.22 -19.99
C VAL A 224 -18.60 3.17 -19.78
N LEU A 225 -18.62 4.32 -20.45
CA LEU A 225 -19.58 5.40 -20.16
C LEU A 225 -20.99 5.12 -20.71
N LEU A 226 -21.09 4.34 -21.79
CA LEU A 226 -22.35 4.08 -22.49
C LEU A 226 -22.92 2.69 -22.25
N HIS A 227 -22.22 1.83 -21.51
CA HIS A 227 -22.79 0.55 -21.08
C HIS A 227 -24.06 0.76 -20.25
N PRO A 228 -25.09 -0.10 -20.37
CA PRO A 228 -26.31 0.02 -19.59
C PRO A 228 -26.08 0.10 -18.08
N GLU A 229 -25.08 -0.61 -17.55
CA GLU A 229 -24.77 -0.58 -16.11
C GLU A 229 -24.31 0.79 -15.59
N SER A 230 -23.67 1.60 -16.44
CA SER A 230 -23.21 2.94 -16.06
C SER A 230 -24.30 4.00 -16.10
N ARG A 231 -25.48 3.68 -16.65
CA ARG A 231 -26.53 4.66 -16.97
C ARG A 231 -27.91 4.30 -16.40
N SER A 232 -28.08 3.06 -15.96
CA SER A 232 -29.38 2.56 -15.54
C SER A 232 -29.73 3.05 -14.13
N VAL A 233 -30.73 3.92 -14.03
CA VAL A 233 -31.31 4.37 -12.75
C VAL A 233 -31.91 3.23 -11.93
N VAL A 234 -32.21 2.08 -12.55
CA VAL A 234 -32.69 0.90 -11.81
C VAL A 234 -31.58 0.32 -10.93
N LEU A 235 -30.31 0.45 -11.35
CA LEU A 235 -29.17 -0.04 -10.59
C LEU A 235 -28.83 0.88 -9.41
N ASP A 236 -29.31 2.12 -9.37
CA ASP A 236 -29.18 2.98 -8.19
C ASP A 236 -29.88 2.35 -6.96
N ALA A 237 -30.90 1.52 -7.20
CA ALA A 237 -31.62 0.77 -6.18
C ALA A 237 -30.96 -0.57 -5.79
N ASP A 238 -29.94 -1.01 -6.54
CA ASP A 238 -29.14 -2.18 -6.17
C ASP A 238 -28.19 -1.78 -5.02
N PRO A 239 -28.28 -2.43 -3.84
CA PRO A 239 -27.45 -2.10 -2.68
C PRO A 239 -25.94 -2.22 -2.94
N SER A 240 -25.55 -3.08 -3.89
CA SER A 240 -24.16 -3.43 -4.20
C SER A 240 -23.54 -2.64 -5.35
N SER A 241 -24.35 -1.93 -6.12
CA SER A 241 -23.91 -1.15 -7.27
C SER A 241 -23.35 0.21 -6.85
N GLY A 242 -22.68 0.90 -7.78
CA GLY A 242 -22.21 2.27 -7.60
C GLY A 242 -20.82 2.37 -6.96
N GLN A 243 -20.54 3.55 -6.39
CA GLN A 243 -19.27 3.86 -5.74
C GLN A 243 -19.41 4.95 -4.67
N LEU A 244 -18.39 5.04 -3.82
CA LEU A 244 -18.09 6.27 -3.09
C LEU A 244 -17.44 7.26 -4.05
N ARG A 245 -17.80 8.53 -3.93
CA ARG A 245 -17.23 9.58 -4.80
C ARG A 245 -15.82 9.93 -4.34
N GLU A 246 -14.94 10.17 -5.29
CA GLU A 246 -13.60 10.67 -5.00
C GLU A 246 -13.65 12.08 -4.34
N PRO A 247 -12.86 12.34 -3.29
CA PRO A 247 -12.83 13.62 -2.57
C PRO A 247 -12.73 14.85 -3.47
N LEU A 248 -11.77 14.88 -4.41
CA LEU A 248 -11.61 16.03 -5.29
C LEU A 248 -12.84 16.23 -6.19
N MET A 249 -13.45 15.13 -6.67
CA MET A 249 -14.66 15.19 -7.49
C MET A 249 -15.89 15.69 -6.73
N LYS A 250 -15.97 15.47 -5.41
CA LYS A 250 -17.01 16.06 -4.55
C LYS A 250 -16.90 17.59 -4.56
N ILE A 251 -15.70 18.12 -4.36
CA ILE A 251 -15.44 19.58 -4.35
C ILE A 251 -15.73 20.20 -5.71
N ILE A 252 -15.18 19.62 -6.79
CA ILE A 252 -15.39 20.13 -8.15
C ILE A 252 -16.88 20.10 -8.53
N SER A 253 -17.58 19.02 -8.21
CA SER A 253 -19.03 18.93 -8.45
C SER A 253 -19.81 19.95 -7.64
N TYR A 254 -19.47 20.16 -6.36
CA TYR A 254 -20.13 21.14 -5.50
C TYR A 254 -19.97 22.56 -6.05
N MET A 255 -18.73 22.95 -6.39
CA MET A 255 -18.44 24.24 -7.01
C MET A 255 -19.18 24.44 -8.33
N ARG A 256 -19.19 23.44 -9.21
CA ARG A 256 -19.84 23.55 -10.53
C ARG A 256 -21.36 23.61 -10.43
N ASN A 257 -21.96 22.77 -9.59
CA ASN A 257 -23.42 22.69 -9.44
C ASN A 257 -24.00 23.90 -8.70
N LEU A 258 -23.20 24.57 -7.87
CA LEU A 258 -23.59 25.79 -7.16
C LEU A 258 -23.03 27.06 -7.81
N GLU A 259 -22.72 26.99 -9.11
CA GLU A 259 -22.34 28.12 -9.96
C GLU A 259 -21.19 28.95 -9.38
N TYR A 260 -20.07 28.30 -9.04
CA TYR A 260 -18.89 29.01 -8.55
C TYR A 260 -18.43 30.09 -9.54
N ALA A 261 -18.29 31.31 -9.04
CA ALA A 261 -17.80 32.47 -9.78
C ALA A 261 -16.60 33.13 -9.07
N PRO A 262 -15.58 33.59 -9.80
CA PRO A 262 -14.46 34.31 -9.22
C PRO A 262 -14.88 35.69 -8.70
N ALA A 263 -14.31 36.12 -7.57
CA ALA A 263 -14.69 37.37 -6.89
C ALA A 263 -14.37 38.65 -7.70
N ALA A 264 -13.50 38.54 -8.71
CA ALA A 264 -13.25 39.60 -9.68
C ALA A 264 -13.11 38.99 -11.09
N PRO A 265 -13.63 39.63 -12.14
CA PRO A 265 -13.35 39.26 -13.52
C PRO A 265 -11.90 39.64 -13.86
N LYS A 266 -10.93 38.84 -13.39
CA LYS A 266 -9.50 39.01 -13.66
C LYS A 266 -9.11 38.14 -14.84
N ASP A 267 -9.19 38.70 -16.05
CA ASP A 267 -8.89 38.03 -17.32
C ASP A 267 -9.66 36.72 -17.56
N GLU A 268 -9.87 36.37 -18.83
CA GLU A 268 -10.53 35.12 -19.24
C GLU A 268 -9.75 33.84 -18.84
N ASN A 269 -8.63 33.99 -18.12
CA ASN A 269 -7.68 32.94 -17.75
C ASN A 269 -7.50 32.76 -16.22
N TYR A 270 -8.45 33.21 -15.39
CA TYR A 270 -8.35 33.01 -13.94
C TYR A 270 -8.48 31.53 -13.56
N MET A 271 -7.36 30.89 -13.20
CA MET A 271 -7.36 29.52 -12.70
C MET A 271 -7.58 29.50 -11.19
N VAL A 272 -8.58 28.74 -10.74
CA VAL A 272 -8.73 28.41 -9.32
C VAL A 272 -7.54 27.53 -8.93
N ARG A 273 -6.75 28.01 -7.98
CA ARG A 273 -5.65 27.24 -7.41
C ARG A 273 -6.01 26.82 -5.99
N PHE A 274 -5.98 25.52 -5.75
CA PHE A 274 -5.98 24.97 -4.40
C PHE A 274 -4.56 25.03 -3.81
N GLU A 275 -3.92 26.19 -3.91
CA GLU A 275 -2.63 26.46 -3.25
C GLU A 275 -2.93 26.54 -1.75
N THR A 276 -2.69 25.46 -1.02
CA THR A 276 -2.76 25.45 0.44
C THR A 276 -1.45 24.90 0.99
N ASN A 277 -1.03 25.40 2.14
CA ASN A 277 0.01 24.78 2.95
C ASN A 277 -0.57 24.65 4.37
N PRO A 278 -0.97 23.46 4.80
CA PRO A 278 -0.87 22.18 4.09
C PRO A 278 -1.85 22.06 2.90
N GLY A 279 -1.50 21.26 1.89
CA GLY A 279 -2.20 21.13 0.61
C GLY A 279 -3.57 20.44 0.70
N LEU A 280 -4.28 20.28 -0.43
CA LEU A 280 -5.53 19.48 -0.44
C LEU A 280 -5.24 18.00 -0.14
N GLU A 281 -4.06 17.50 -0.51
CA GLU A 281 -3.61 16.15 -0.18
C GLU A 281 -3.62 15.89 1.33
N ASP A 282 -3.24 16.88 2.15
CA ASP A 282 -3.25 16.76 3.60
C ASP A 282 -4.66 16.90 4.20
N ARG A 283 -5.53 17.64 3.50
CA ARG A 283 -6.91 17.91 3.96
C ARG A 283 -7.87 16.78 3.58
N ILE A 284 -7.86 16.34 2.32
CA ILE A 284 -8.85 15.39 1.78
C ILE A 284 -8.21 14.11 1.22
N GLY A 285 -6.89 13.96 1.32
CA GLY A 285 -6.16 12.79 0.80
C GLY A 285 -5.91 12.82 -0.72
N GLN A 286 -6.33 13.88 -1.42
CA GLN A 286 -6.18 13.98 -2.88
C GLN A 286 -5.85 15.41 -3.33
N MET A 287 -4.86 15.51 -4.21
CA MET A 287 -4.55 16.72 -4.96
C MET A 287 -4.24 16.38 -6.41
N ALA A 288 -4.68 17.21 -7.35
CA ALA A 288 -4.53 16.94 -8.78
C ALA A 288 -3.04 16.73 -9.14
N HIS A 289 -2.76 15.62 -9.84
CA HIS A 289 -1.42 15.21 -10.27
C HIS A 289 -0.40 14.90 -9.16
N TRP A 290 -0.84 14.77 -7.90
CA TRP A 290 0.04 14.53 -6.75
C TRP A 290 -0.21 13.14 -6.13
N TYR A 291 -0.04 12.08 -6.93
CA TYR A 291 -0.21 10.72 -6.41
C TYR A 291 0.86 10.41 -5.36
N PRO A 292 0.49 9.92 -4.17
CA PRO A 292 1.46 9.62 -3.11
C PRO A 292 2.34 8.41 -3.44
N THR A 293 1.86 7.53 -4.34
CA THR A 293 2.59 6.34 -4.80
C THR A 293 2.35 6.12 -6.30
N VAL A 294 3.14 5.22 -6.90
CA VAL A 294 2.91 4.74 -8.28
C VAL A 294 1.59 3.97 -8.44
N PHE A 295 0.91 3.62 -7.34
CA PHE A 295 -0.34 2.85 -7.30
C PHE A 295 -1.60 3.73 -7.16
N SER A 296 -1.49 5.04 -7.37
CA SER A 296 -2.56 6.05 -7.21
C SER A 296 -2.79 6.49 -5.74
N PHE A 297 -3.93 7.14 -5.47
CA PHE A 297 -4.33 7.63 -4.13
C PHE A 297 -4.86 6.51 -3.21
N PHE A 298 -5.28 5.38 -3.79
CA PHE A 298 -5.90 4.28 -3.07
C PHE A 298 -5.77 2.97 -3.85
N LEU A 299 -5.85 1.84 -3.15
CA LEU A 299 -5.76 0.52 -3.73
C LEU A 299 -7.10 0.13 -4.41
N PRO A 300 -7.07 -0.31 -5.68
CA PRO A 300 -8.27 -0.76 -6.40
C PRO A 300 -9.01 -1.96 -5.77
N GLU A 301 -8.35 -2.69 -4.87
CA GLU A 301 -8.86 -3.88 -4.18
C GLU A 301 -9.28 -3.59 -2.73
N TYR A 302 -9.22 -2.33 -2.28
CA TYR A 302 -9.55 -2.00 -0.89
C TYR A 302 -11.01 -2.34 -0.55
N VAL A 303 -11.21 -3.05 0.55
CA VAL A 303 -12.51 -3.46 1.08
C VAL A 303 -12.71 -2.80 2.45
N PRO A 304 -13.63 -1.83 2.58
CA PRO A 304 -13.94 -1.24 3.89
C PRO A 304 -14.79 -2.18 4.74
N SER A 305 -14.63 -2.09 6.06
CA SER A 305 -15.45 -2.81 7.04
C SER A 305 -16.96 -2.57 6.87
N GLY A 306 -17.76 -3.53 7.32
CA GLY A 306 -19.22 -3.46 7.30
C GLY A 306 -19.83 -4.26 6.14
N ARG A 307 -20.81 -3.67 5.44
CA ARG A 307 -21.58 -4.38 4.40
C ARG A 307 -20.73 -4.75 3.19
N CYS A 308 -19.76 -3.92 2.80
CA CYS A 308 -18.83 -4.22 1.72
C CYS A 308 -18.01 -5.48 2.01
N THR A 309 -17.36 -5.58 3.18
CA THR A 309 -16.65 -6.81 3.59
C THR A 309 -17.57 -8.02 3.61
N SER A 310 -18.76 -7.89 4.20
CA SER A 310 -19.74 -9.00 4.28
C SER A 310 -20.18 -9.49 2.90
N GLY A 311 -20.19 -8.60 1.90
CA GLY A 311 -20.50 -8.90 0.51
C GLY A 311 -19.29 -9.29 -0.36
N GLY A 312 -18.07 -9.25 0.18
CA GLY A 312 -16.83 -9.44 -0.60
C GLY A 312 -16.62 -8.37 -1.68
N MET A 313 -17.08 -7.14 -1.41
CA MET A 313 -17.12 -6.03 -2.36
C MET A 313 -16.04 -4.99 -2.06
N VAL A 314 -15.43 -4.46 -3.11
CA VAL A 314 -14.42 -3.41 -2.99
C VAL A 314 -15.07 -2.03 -2.99
N SER A 315 -14.46 -1.09 -2.29
CA SER A 315 -14.75 0.34 -2.41
C SER A 315 -13.43 1.10 -2.29
N PRO A 316 -12.70 1.25 -3.40
CA PRO A 316 -11.34 1.81 -3.39
C PRO A 316 -11.24 3.17 -2.70
N GLU A 317 -12.19 4.07 -2.96
CA GLU A 317 -12.23 5.42 -2.41
C GLU A 317 -12.43 5.44 -0.89
N ALA A 318 -12.98 4.37 -0.31
CA ALA A 318 -13.18 4.25 1.12
C ALA A 318 -11.87 4.23 1.92
N MET A 319 -10.75 3.93 1.27
CA MET A 319 -9.42 3.99 1.89
C MET A 319 -9.08 5.39 2.41
N MET A 320 -9.67 6.44 1.83
CA MET A 320 -9.46 7.84 2.22
C MET A 320 -10.59 8.41 3.10
N ILE A 321 -11.55 7.58 3.52
CA ILE A 321 -12.65 7.98 4.41
C ILE A 321 -12.19 7.74 5.85
N ASP A 322 -11.29 8.61 6.31
CA ASP A 322 -10.84 8.64 7.69
C ASP A 322 -11.25 9.93 8.40
N MET A 323 -11.20 9.92 9.73
CA MET A 323 -11.71 11.02 10.55
C MET A 323 -11.13 12.39 10.14
N PRO A 324 -9.81 12.61 10.06
CA PRO A 324 -9.24 13.90 9.65
C PRO A 324 -9.77 14.36 8.28
N LYS A 325 -9.84 13.45 7.31
CA LYS A 325 -10.29 13.76 5.94
C LYS A 325 -11.79 14.01 5.86
N ILE A 326 -12.61 13.30 6.63
CA ILE A 326 -14.05 13.55 6.73
C ILE A 326 -14.29 14.95 7.31
N ILE A 327 -13.68 15.26 8.45
CA ILE A 327 -13.84 16.55 9.14
C ILE A 327 -13.38 17.69 8.24
N ALA A 328 -12.21 17.56 7.62
CA ALA A 328 -11.68 18.58 6.72
C ALA A 328 -12.52 18.73 5.43
N THR A 329 -13.07 17.64 4.89
CA THR A 329 -13.99 17.71 3.74
C THR A 329 -15.26 18.48 4.09
N LEU A 330 -15.88 18.18 5.22
CA LEU A 330 -17.11 18.85 5.66
C LEU A 330 -16.85 20.31 6.01
N ASN A 331 -15.84 20.60 6.82
CA ASN A 331 -15.42 21.97 7.15
C ASN A 331 -15.11 22.77 5.88
N GLY A 332 -14.43 22.17 4.91
CA GLY A 332 -14.11 22.80 3.64
C GLY A 332 -15.34 23.14 2.81
N LEU A 333 -16.32 22.23 2.69
CA LEU A 333 -17.58 22.46 1.98
C LEU A 333 -18.44 23.50 2.68
N TYR A 334 -18.48 23.48 4.01
CA TYR A 334 -19.21 24.43 4.84
C TYR A 334 -18.62 25.83 4.73
N SER A 335 -17.29 25.94 4.82
CA SER A 335 -16.58 27.21 4.62
C SER A 335 -16.84 27.77 3.23
N LEU A 336 -16.80 26.92 2.20
CA LEU A 336 -17.04 27.35 0.82
C LEU A 336 -18.47 27.88 0.62
N SER A 337 -19.46 27.24 1.24
CA SER A 337 -20.86 27.69 1.24
C SER A 337 -21.01 29.05 1.94
N LYS A 338 -20.46 29.22 3.14
CA LYS A 338 -20.67 30.40 3.97
C LYS A 338 -19.80 31.61 3.62
N TYR A 339 -18.56 31.37 3.19
CA TYR A 339 -17.54 32.41 3.07
C TYR A 339 -16.91 32.49 1.68
N GLY A 340 -17.22 31.55 0.79
CA GLY A 340 -16.56 31.43 -0.50
C GLY A 340 -15.16 30.81 -0.40
N ALA A 341 -14.35 30.98 -1.44
CA ALA A 341 -13.01 30.43 -1.55
C ALA A 341 -11.99 31.25 -0.73
N GLU A 342 -11.99 31.06 0.58
CA GLU A 342 -11.11 31.73 1.57
C GLU A 342 -10.56 30.72 2.59
N ASP A 343 -9.46 31.07 3.29
CA ASP A 343 -8.91 30.38 4.45
C ASP A 343 -9.65 30.75 5.74
N LYS A 344 -10.88 30.26 5.88
CA LYS A 344 -11.70 30.49 7.07
C LYS A 344 -12.23 29.17 7.62
N ASN A 345 -12.20 28.99 8.94
CA ASN A 345 -12.73 27.82 9.65
C ASN A 345 -12.34 26.47 9.01
N ASN A 346 -11.05 26.32 8.70
CA ASN A 346 -10.48 25.15 8.02
C ASN A 346 -10.98 24.92 6.57
N GLY A 347 -11.35 25.99 5.85
CA GLY A 347 -11.77 26.00 4.45
C GLY A 347 -10.69 25.56 3.44
N PHE A 348 -11.06 25.11 2.23
CA PHE A 348 -10.14 24.51 1.24
C PHE A 348 -9.06 25.44 0.63
N PHE A 349 -9.04 26.72 0.95
CA PHE A 349 -8.19 27.73 0.32
C PHE A 349 -7.26 28.38 1.35
N SER A 350 -6.18 29.02 0.90
CA SER A 350 -5.20 29.72 1.76
C SER A 350 -5.29 31.24 1.70
N SER A 351 -6.23 31.77 0.91
CA SER A 351 -6.36 33.22 0.74
C SER A 351 -7.02 33.85 1.96
N SER A 352 -6.50 34.98 2.44
CA SER A 352 -7.09 35.76 3.55
C SER A 352 -8.29 36.62 3.12
N SER A 353 -8.78 36.43 1.90
CA SER A 353 -10.00 37.04 1.38
C SER A 353 -10.58 36.14 0.29
N PRO A 354 -11.91 36.12 0.09
CA PRO A 354 -12.53 35.20 -0.85
C PRO A 354 -12.12 35.50 -2.30
N ILE A 355 -11.55 34.50 -2.97
CA ILE A 355 -11.17 34.58 -4.40
C ILE A 355 -12.32 34.20 -5.35
N GLY A 356 -13.44 33.73 -4.79
CA GLY A 356 -14.69 33.43 -5.49
C GLY A 356 -15.76 32.95 -4.53
N TYR A 357 -16.98 32.83 -5.04
CA TYR A 357 -18.19 32.50 -4.29
C TYR A 357 -19.05 31.51 -5.05
N LEU A 358 -19.96 30.85 -4.36
CA LEU A 358 -21.05 30.10 -4.98
C LEU A 358 -22.20 31.09 -5.27
N GLU A 359 -22.63 31.18 -6.54
CA GLU A 359 -23.66 32.15 -6.96
C GLU A 359 -25.07 31.54 -7.07
N TYR A 360 -25.23 30.26 -6.72
CA TYR A 360 -26.55 29.60 -6.70
C TYR A 360 -27.59 30.46 -5.98
N SER A 361 -28.67 30.77 -6.69
CA SER A 361 -29.80 31.50 -6.14
C SER A 361 -31.11 30.93 -6.64
N ASN A 362 -32.04 30.73 -5.71
CA ASN A 362 -33.41 30.32 -5.98
C ASN A 362 -34.35 31.07 -5.03
N ALA A 363 -35.34 31.76 -5.57
CA ALA A 363 -36.26 32.63 -4.83
C ALA A 363 -37.61 31.95 -4.51
N ASP A 364 -37.74 30.65 -4.77
CA ASP A 364 -38.94 29.87 -4.50
C ASP A 364 -39.11 29.56 -2.99
N ALA A 365 -40.19 28.86 -2.65
CA ALA A 365 -40.40 28.37 -1.28
C ALA A 365 -39.32 27.38 -0.85
N THR A 366 -39.04 27.29 0.46
CA THR A 366 -38.02 26.39 1.05
C THR A 366 -38.01 24.99 0.43
N SER A 367 -39.20 24.38 0.28
CA SER A 367 -39.33 23.04 -0.28
C SER A 367 -38.77 22.92 -1.70
N ALA A 368 -39.00 23.93 -2.56
CA ALA A 368 -38.51 23.94 -3.93
C ALA A 368 -36.99 24.18 -4.00
N ILE A 369 -36.45 25.02 -3.11
CA ILE A 369 -35.01 25.21 -2.97
C ILE A 369 -34.32 23.89 -2.62
N VAL A 370 -34.86 23.15 -1.65
CA VAL A 370 -34.30 21.85 -1.23
C VAL A 370 -34.42 20.79 -2.34
N ASP A 371 -35.52 20.76 -3.10
CA ASP A 371 -35.68 19.83 -4.23
C ASP A 371 -34.69 20.10 -5.37
N ASP A 372 -34.44 21.38 -5.65
CA ASP A 372 -33.48 21.81 -6.67
C ASP A 372 -32.05 21.46 -6.24
N LEU A 373 -31.66 21.77 -5.00
CA LEU A 373 -30.37 21.37 -4.44
C LEU A 373 -30.20 19.84 -4.39
N ALA A 374 -31.25 19.09 -4.04
CA ALA A 374 -31.24 17.62 -4.05
C ALA A 374 -30.95 17.10 -5.47
N THR A 375 -31.56 17.70 -6.48
CA THR A 375 -31.31 17.38 -7.89
C THR A 375 -29.86 17.67 -8.27
N LEU A 376 -29.37 18.87 -7.94
CA LEU A 376 -28.02 19.32 -8.31
C LEU A 376 -26.91 18.54 -7.61
N LEU A 377 -27.04 18.27 -6.32
CA LEU A 377 -25.95 17.73 -5.49
C LEU A 377 -26.00 16.21 -5.32
N THR A 378 -27.18 15.59 -5.44
CA THR A 378 -27.38 14.14 -5.25
C THR A 378 -27.92 13.44 -6.51
N ALA A 379 -28.08 14.16 -7.62
CA ALA A 379 -28.74 13.68 -8.83
C ALA A 379 -30.18 13.16 -8.55
N GLY A 380 -30.87 13.78 -7.58
CA GLY A 380 -32.23 13.42 -7.20
C GLY A 380 -32.36 12.16 -6.33
N ARG A 381 -31.24 11.63 -5.79
CA ARG A 381 -31.24 10.42 -4.94
C ARG A 381 -31.55 10.70 -3.47
N LEU A 382 -31.58 11.97 -3.05
CA LEU A 382 -31.85 12.35 -1.66
C LEU A 382 -33.12 11.68 -1.14
N ASN A 383 -32.98 10.95 -0.04
CA ASN A 383 -34.09 10.24 0.59
C ASN A 383 -35.19 11.23 1.03
N PRO A 384 -36.50 10.91 0.84
CA PRO A 384 -37.59 11.82 1.20
C PRO A 384 -37.62 12.25 2.67
N GLU A 385 -37.32 11.34 3.60
CA GLU A 385 -37.25 11.67 5.03
C GLU A 385 -36.05 12.57 5.36
N ASN A 386 -34.91 12.37 4.68
CA ASN A 386 -33.76 13.26 4.77
C ASN A 386 -34.09 14.64 4.21
N ARG A 387 -34.77 14.71 3.06
CA ARG A 387 -35.26 15.95 2.45
C ARG A 387 -36.17 16.73 3.40
N ASP A 388 -37.11 16.07 4.07
CA ASP A 388 -38.01 16.73 5.02
C ASP A 388 -37.26 17.25 6.27
N THR A 389 -36.25 16.52 6.73
CA THR A 389 -35.35 16.97 7.80
C THR A 389 -34.60 18.25 7.39
N ILE A 390 -34.11 18.30 6.15
CA ILE A 390 -33.37 19.46 5.62
C ILE A 390 -34.28 20.68 5.46
N VAL A 391 -35.52 20.51 5.01
CA VAL A 391 -36.52 21.60 4.97
C VAL A 391 -36.79 22.15 6.37
N ALA A 392 -36.99 21.28 7.36
CA ALA A 392 -37.22 21.72 8.73
C ALA A 392 -36.00 22.48 9.29
N ALA A 393 -34.79 21.99 9.03
CA ALA A 393 -33.56 22.63 9.47
C ALA A 393 -33.31 23.98 8.78
N TYR A 394 -33.66 24.11 7.50
CA TYR A 394 -33.65 25.40 6.79
C TYR A 394 -34.55 26.41 7.52
N ASP A 395 -35.82 26.06 7.74
CA ASP A 395 -36.79 26.99 8.36
C ASP A 395 -36.37 27.36 9.79
N GLN A 396 -35.76 26.42 10.52
CA GLN A 396 -35.19 26.66 11.84
C GLN A 396 -34.00 27.61 11.78
N ALA A 397 -33.06 27.43 10.85
CA ALA A 397 -31.92 28.32 10.68
C ALA A 397 -32.35 29.75 10.32
N VAL A 398 -33.37 29.91 9.47
CA VAL A 398 -33.97 31.22 9.18
C VAL A 398 -34.56 31.85 10.44
N THR A 399 -35.28 31.05 11.23
CA THR A 399 -35.91 31.50 12.49
C THR A 399 -34.88 31.96 13.51
N ASP A 400 -33.84 31.16 13.75
CA ASP A 400 -32.78 31.44 14.71
C ASP A 400 -31.96 32.69 14.34
N ASN A 401 -31.89 33.00 13.05
CA ASN A 401 -31.15 34.14 12.51
C ASN A 401 -32.06 35.33 12.13
N GLY A 402 -33.23 35.47 12.77
CA GLY A 402 -34.05 36.68 12.65
C GLY A 402 -34.72 36.88 11.28
N GLY A 403 -34.96 35.79 10.54
CA GLY A 403 -35.60 35.81 9.23
C GLY A 403 -34.63 35.87 8.04
N ASP A 404 -33.32 35.70 8.27
CA ASP A 404 -32.32 35.70 7.20
C ASP A 404 -32.37 34.40 6.37
N THR A 405 -32.97 34.47 5.17
CA THR A 405 -33.10 33.34 4.25
C THR A 405 -31.76 32.84 3.70
N SER A 406 -30.69 33.67 3.76
CA SER A 406 -29.34 33.20 3.38
C SER A 406 -28.83 32.14 4.35
N LYS A 407 -29.21 32.22 5.63
CA LYS A 407 -28.87 31.21 6.64
C LYS A 407 -29.63 29.90 6.49
N GLY A 408 -30.87 29.98 6.00
CA GLY A 408 -31.57 28.78 5.53
C GLY A 408 -30.81 28.11 4.38
N LEU A 409 -30.37 28.89 3.38
CA LEU A 409 -29.65 28.36 2.23
C LEU A 409 -28.30 27.73 2.63
N ASP A 410 -27.51 28.41 3.47
CA ASP A 410 -26.28 27.88 4.08
C ASP A 410 -26.58 26.50 4.71
N MET A 411 -27.64 26.41 5.53
CA MET A 411 -28.03 25.17 6.22
C MET A 411 -28.39 24.04 5.25
N ALA A 412 -29.21 24.31 4.24
CA ALA A 412 -29.60 23.27 3.27
C ALA A 412 -28.40 22.75 2.46
N GLN A 413 -27.52 23.65 2.03
CA GLN A 413 -26.29 23.29 1.32
C GLN A 413 -25.37 22.43 2.20
N GLN A 414 -25.15 22.82 3.45
CA GLN A 414 -24.34 22.08 4.42
C GLN A 414 -24.91 20.69 4.74
N LEU A 415 -26.23 20.57 4.97
CA LEU A 415 -26.84 19.29 5.28
C LEU A 415 -26.84 18.34 4.07
N ILE A 416 -27.14 18.82 2.87
CA ILE A 416 -27.03 17.98 1.66
C ILE A 416 -25.58 17.53 1.47
N ALA A 417 -24.61 18.42 1.66
CA ALA A 417 -23.18 18.10 1.63
C ALA A 417 -22.73 17.14 2.75
N SER A 418 -23.58 16.86 3.75
CA SER A 418 -23.30 15.91 4.83
C SER A 418 -24.05 14.59 4.67
N SER A 419 -24.96 14.49 3.69
CA SER A 419 -25.77 13.31 3.42
C SER A 419 -24.97 12.24 2.66
N ALA A 420 -25.24 10.96 2.93
CA ALA A 420 -24.58 9.87 2.21
C ALA A 420 -24.85 9.88 0.70
N GLU A 421 -25.99 10.41 0.29
CA GLU A 421 -26.41 10.57 -1.11
C GLU A 421 -25.56 11.60 -1.87
N PHE A 422 -24.96 12.57 -1.17
CA PHE A 422 -23.94 13.44 -1.75
C PHE A 422 -22.60 12.73 -1.89
N HIS A 423 -22.25 11.82 -0.98
CA HIS A 423 -20.92 11.17 -0.96
C HIS A 423 -20.83 9.86 -1.73
N SER A 424 -21.96 9.27 -2.12
CA SER A 424 -22.05 8.01 -2.85
C SER A 424 -23.01 8.12 -4.04
N THR A 425 -23.04 7.09 -4.88
CA THR A 425 -24.02 6.98 -5.97
C THR A 425 -25.20 6.08 -5.63
N ASN A 426 -25.35 5.65 -4.38
CA ASN A 426 -26.46 4.78 -3.97
C ASN A 426 -27.72 5.55 -3.57
N ILE A 427 -28.84 4.82 -3.55
CA ILE A 427 -30.06 5.20 -2.84
C ILE A 427 -29.94 4.82 -1.34
N VAL A 428 -30.42 5.71 -0.48
CA VAL A 428 -30.51 5.52 0.98
C VAL A 428 -31.92 5.12 1.39
N LYS A 429 -32.03 4.05 2.19
CA LYS A 429 -33.27 3.60 2.82
C LYS A 429 -33.10 3.55 4.34
N LYS A 430 -33.74 4.47 5.06
CA LYS A 430 -33.61 4.59 6.52
C LYS A 430 -34.30 3.43 7.25
N ASP A 431 -33.68 2.93 8.30
CA ASP A 431 -34.33 2.03 9.25
C ASP A 431 -35.10 2.87 10.28
N THR A 432 -36.39 3.06 10.03
CA THR A 432 -37.26 3.84 10.94
C THR A 432 -37.64 3.05 12.20
N ALA A 433 -37.43 1.74 12.22
CA ALA A 433 -37.69 0.91 13.39
C ALA A 433 -36.52 0.93 14.38
N ASN A 434 -35.29 1.06 13.87
CA ASN A 434 -34.08 1.21 14.67
C ASN A 434 -33.18 2.30 14.06
N PRO A 435 -33.49 3.59 14.26
CA PRO A 435 -32.78 4.69 13.61
C PRO A 435 -31.40 4.95 14.22
N ASP A 436 -31.16 4.48 15.45
CA ASP A 436 -29.93 4.74 16.18
C ASP A 436 -28.76 3.95 15.56
N ARG A 437 -27.73 4.68 15.15
CA ARG A 437 -26.41 4.10 14.92
C ARG A 437 -25.73 3.99 16.27
N SER A 438 -25.45 2.78 16.74
CA SER A 438 -24.60 2.60 17.91
C SER A 438 -23.22 3.17 17.58
N SER A 439 -22.90 4.38 18.07
CA SER A 439 -21.53 4.86 18.10
C SER A 439 -20.79 4.06 19.17
N GLU A 440 -19.70 3.41 18.80
CA GLU A 440 -18.83 2.75 19.77
C GLU A 440 -18.11 3.85 20.56
N SER A 441 -18.60 4.13 21.76
CA SER A 441 -17.89 4.99 22.71
C SER A 441 -16.78 4.16 23.35
N ASN A 442 -15.54 4.62 23.18
CA ASN A 442 -14.37 3.98 23.77
C ASN A 442 -14.14 4.43 25.23
N SER A 443 -14.88 5.43 25.71
CA SER A 443 -14.70 6.04 27.01
C SER A 443 -15.55 5.39 28.10
N VAL A 444 -15.00 4.34 28.72
CA VAL A 444 -15.53 3.81 29.98
C VAL A 444 -14.71 4.41 31.12
N GLY A 445 -15.09 5.62 31.55
CA GLY A 445 -14.41 6.31 32.66
C GLY A 445 -14.17 5.39 33.86
N GLY A 446 -12.95 5.38 34.40
CA GLY A 446 -12.55 4.46 35.47
C GLY A 446 -11.05 4.54 35.76
N ALA A 447 -10.63 4.07 36.94
CA ALA A 447 -9.21 4.08 37.30
C ALA A 447 -8.40 3.17 36.37
N VAL A 448 -7.35 3.69 35.76
CA VAL A 448 -6.36 2.92 35.00
C VAL A 448 -5.17 2.64 35.92
N THR A 449 -4.91 1.38 36.25
CA THR A 449 -3.89 1.01 37.26
C THR A 449 -2.69 0.26 36.68
N ASP A 450 -2.79 -0.26 35.46
CA ASP A 450 -1.74 -1.02 34.77
C ASP A 450 -1.69 -0.63 33.29
N TYR A 451 -1.49 0.64 32.96
CA TYR A 451 -1.50 1.08 31.56
C TYR A 451 -0.30 0.54 30.77
N LYS A 452 -0.55 0.01 29.56
CA LYS A 452 0.50 -0.38 28.60
C LYS A 452 0.15 0.09 27.19
N ALA A 453 1.18 0.39 26.40
CA ALA A 453 1.06 0.82 25.01
C ALA A 453 2.03 0.06 24.11
N VAL A 454 1.56 -0.31 22.92
CA VAL A 454 2.38 -0.88 21.85
C VAL A 454 2.38 0.11 20.68
N VAL A 455 3.57 0.44 20.17
CA VAL A 455 3.76 1.35 19.04
C VAL A 455 4.40 0.57 17.89
N PHE A 456 3.70 0.43 16.78
CA PHE A 456 4.21 -0.15 15.54
C PHE A 456 4.75 0.96 14.65
N LEU A 457 6.08 0.99 14.45
CA LEU A 457 6.76 1.94 13.56
C LEU A 457 7.13 1.25 12.24
N MET A 458 6.40 1.55 11.16
CA MET A 458 6.70 1.03 9.83
C MET A 458 7.76 1.90 9.11
N PHE A 459 8.91 1.32 8.79
CA PHE A 459 9.87 1.85 7.81
C PHE A 459 9.51 1.34 6.42
N GLY A 460 8.71 2.13 5.70
CA GLY A 460 8.20 1.78 4.39
C GLY A 460 9.27 1.89 3.29
N GLY A 461 9.41 0.82 2.52
CA GLY A 461 10.30 0.73 1.37
C GLY A 461 11.51 -0.16 1.60
N GLY A 462 11.54 -1.04 2.60
CA GLY A 462 12.64 -1.99 2.84
C GLY A 462 13.94 -1.34 3.30
N CYS A 463 14.10 -1.13 4.61
CA CYS A 463 15.29 -0.52 5.21
C CYS A 463 16.57 -1.34 4.96
N ASP A 464 17.68 -0.67 4.64
CA ASP A 464 19.00 -1.30 4.64
C ASP A 464 19.47 -1.55 6.08
N SER A 465 18.88 -2.57 6.69
CA SER A 465 19.13 -2.97 8.07
C SER A 465 20.53 -3.54 8.30
N TYR A 466 21.22 -3.95 7.24
CA TYR A 466 22.62 -4.39 7.29
C TYR A 466 23.60 -3.22 7.41
N ASN A 467 23.19 -2.00 7.08
CA ASN A 467 23.89 -0.76 7.47
C ASN A 467 23.32 -0.11 8.74
N MET A 468 22.18 -0.57 9.26
CA MET A 468 21.66 -0.15 10.56
C MET A 468 22.40 -0.86 11.71
N LEU A 469 22.57 -2.18 11.59
CA LEU A 469 23.28 -3.04 12.53
C LEU A 469 24.39 -3.80 11.79
N VAL A 470 25.64 -3.43 12.07
CA VAL A 470 26.83 -3.85 11.32
C VAL A 470 27.73 -4.71 12.23
N PRO A 471 28.26 -5.86 11.77
CA PRO A 471 29.35 -6.57 12.46
C PRO A 471 30.51 -5.60 12.67
N HIS A 472 31.17 -5.60 13.83
CA HIS A 472 32.25 -4.63 14.06
C HIS A 472 33.57 -5.32 14.41
N SER A 473 33.64 -6.03 15.54
CA SER A 473 34.88 -6.68 15.96
C SER A 473 34.62 -7.87 16.87
N GLN A 474 35.67 -8.69 17.04
CA GLN A 474 35.59 -9.96 17.78
C GLN A 474 34.57 -10.91 17.14
N CYS A 475 34.58 -10.97 15.80
CA CYS A 475 33.62 -11.68 14.95
C CYS A 475 34.07 -13.08 14.54
N VAL A 476 35.07 -13.64 15.22
CA VAL A 476 35.65 -14.95 14.91
C VAL A 476 35.30 -15.93 16.02
N ARG A 477 34.45 -16.92 15.72
CA ARG A 477 34.14 -18.05 16.61
C ARG A 477 34.84 -19.33 16.16
N ALA A 478 35.06 -20.23 17.12
CA ALA A 478 35.73 -21.52 16.88
C ALA A 478 35.02 -22.32 15.77
N GLY A 479 35.71 -22.54 14.65
CA GLY A 479 35.20 -23.27 13.48
C GLY A 479 34.83 -22.41 12.27
N ASN A 480 34.88 -21.08 12.37
CA ASN A 480 34.71 -20.15 11.25
C ASN A 480 36.08 -19.54 10.90
N GLU A 481 36.59 -19.75 9.68
CA GLU A 481 37.96 -19.38 9.29
C GLU A 481 38.13 -17.87 9.00
N THR A 482 37.03 -17.12 8.85
CA THR A 482 37.03 -15.72 8.39
C THR A 482 36.17 -14.81 9.28
N ASP A 483 36.64 -13.59 9.48
CA ASP A 483 35.97 -12.58 10.31
C ASP A 483 34.75 -11.99 9.58
N LEU A 484 33.60 -11.91 10.27
CA LEU A 484 32.34 -11.44 9.67
C LEU A 484 32.38 -9.98 9.22
N TRP A 485 33.17 -9.12 9.88
CA TRP A 485 33.37 -7.73 9.45
C TRP A 485 34.14 -7.67 8.13
N GLU A 486 35.17 -8.51 7.94
CA GLU A 486 35.91 -8.57 6.67
C GLU A 486 34.98 -8.97 5.51
N LYS A 487 34.11 -9.97 5.73
CA LYS A 487 33.09 -10.37 4.75
C LYS A 487 32.09 -9.25 4.44
N TYR A 488 31.67 -8.50 5.46
CA TYR A 488 30.76 -7.37 5.29
C TYR A 488 31.37 -6.34 4.33
N ILE A 489 32.62 -5.93 4.54
CA ILE A 489 33.29 -4.98 3.64
C ILE A 489 33.42 -5.53 2.22
N GLU A 490 33.83 -6.79 2.08
CA GLU A 490 34.01 -7.43 0.77
C GLU A 490 32.72 -7.48 -0.06
N ILE A 491 31.60 -7.82 0.58
CA ILE A 491 30.31 -8.01 -0.11
C ILE A 491 29.60 -6.68 -0.35
N ARG A 492 29.66 -5.76 0.63
CA ARG A 492 28.98 -4.46 0.56
C ARG A 492 29.72 -3.47 -0.33
N GLN A 493 31.04 -3.61 -0.52
CA GLN A 493 31.83 -2.78 -1.43
C GLN A 493 31.56 -1.27 -1.24
N GLN A 494 31.15 -0.56 -2.30
CA GLN A 494 30.89 0.88 -2.25
C GLN A 494 29.76 1.29 -1.30
N VAL A 495 28.83 0.39 -0.98
CA VAL A 495 27.73 0.66 -0.05
C VAL A 495 28.05 0.30 1.41
N ALA A 496 29.26 -0.20 1.68
CA ALA A 496 29.74 -0.47 3.04
C ALA A 496 29.96 0.83 3.84
N LEU A 497 29.72 0.77 5.15
CA LEU A 497 30.10 1.82 6.09
C LEU A 497 31.53 1.61 6.60
N GLU A 498 32.20 2.72 6.94
CA GLU A 498 33.55 2.67 7.51
C GLU A 498 33.52 2.27 9.00
N GLN A 499 34.41 1.38 9.43
CA GLN A 499 34.40 0.83 10.80
C GLN A 499 34.41 1.93 11.88
N GLN A 500 35.29 2.92 11.74
CA GLN A 500 35.46 4.02 12.69
C GLN A 500 34.23 4.94 12.80
N SER A 501 33.34 4.92 11.81
CA SER A 501 32.13 5.74 11.83
C SER A 501 31.04 5.14 12.72
N LEU A 502 31.10 3.83 12.95
CA LEU A 502 30.05 3.07 13.61
C LEU A 502 30.00 3.32 15.12
N ARG A 503 28.76 3.35 15.64
CA ARG A 503 28.44 3.50 17.05
C ARG A 503 28.49 2.13 17.73
N GLN A 504 29.60 1.79 18.38
CA GLN A 504 29.79 0.45 18.96
C GLN A 504 28.77 0.11 20.06
N ILE A 505 28.29 -1.12 20.05
CA ILE A 505 27.47 -1.73 21.09
C ILE A 505 28.03 -3.09 21.49
N ASN A 506 27.85 -3.44 22.76
CA ASN A 506 28.28 -4.74 23.28
C ASN A 506 27.16 -5.77 23.09
N ALA A 507 27.45 -6.85 22.40
CA ALA A 507 26.56 -8.00 22.18
C ALA A 507 27.06 -9.27 22.88
N THR A 508 28.09 -9.16 23.74
CA THR A 508 28.61 -10.29 24.53
C THR A 508 27.47 -10.95 25.30
N GLY A 509 27.35 -12.27 25.16
CA GLY A 509 26.27 -13.04 25.79
C GLY A 509 24.95 -13.09 25.01
N SER A 510 24.81 -12.34 23.91
CA SER A 510 23.63 -12.38 23.02
C SER A 510 23.66 -13.57 22.03
N GLY A 511 24.58 -14.51 22.19
CA GLY A 511 24.69 -15.67 21.29
C GLY A 511 25.19 -15.35 19.86
N GLN A 512 25.53 -14.10 19.54
CA GLN A 512 26.01 -13.64 18.23
C GLN A 512 27.47 -13.99 17.95
N ASP A 513 27.85 -14.13 16.67
CA ASP A 513 29.23 -14.48 16.29
C ASP A 513 30.23 -13.34 16.52
N CYS A 514 29.75 -12.11 16.63
CA CYS A 514 30.52 -10.97 17.12
C CYS A 514 30.15 -10.61 18.55
N ASP A 515 31.15 -10.31 19.37
CA ASP A 515 30.92 -9.70 20.69
C ASP A 515 30.64 -8.18 20.58
N ILE A 516 31.11 -7.53 19.51
CA ILE A 516 30.88 -6.11 19.25
C ILE A 516 30.22 -5.91 17.89
N PHE A 517 29.11 -5.17 17.89
CA PHE A 517 28.44 -4.66 16.70
C PHE A 517 28.53 -3.15 16.65
N GLY A 518 28.26 -2.57 15.48
CA GLY A 518 28.18 -1.15 15.24
C GLY A 518 26.78 -0.74 14.78
N ILE A 519 26.21 0.27 15.42
CA ILE A 519 25.00 0.95 14.96
C ILE A 519 25.40 2.05 13.96
N HIS A 520 24.52 2.33 12.99
CA HIS A 520 24.70 3.44 12.05
C HIS A 520 25.11 4.77 12.74
N PRO A 521 26.05 5.57 12.18
CA PRO A 521 26.60 6.77 12.82
C PRO A 521 25.58 7.79 13.34
N GLU A 522 24.48 7.96 12.60
CA GLU A 522 23.40 8.91 12.88
C GLU A 522 22.47 8.48 14.03
N LEU A 523 22.45 7.20 14.42
CA LEU A 523 21.50 6.64 15.41
C LEU A 523 22.08 6.65 16.84
N SER A 524 22.57 7.80 17.30
CA SER A 524 23.16 7.96 18.64
C SER A 524 22.17 7.76 19.79
N ALA A 525 20.90 8.12 19.60
CA ALA A 525 19.83 7.92 20.57
C ALA A 525 19.53 6.43 20.76
N LEU A 526 19.47 5.68 19.65
CA LEU A 526 19.28 4.22 19.71
C LEU A 526 20.45 3.52 20.42
N GLN A 527 21.69 3.94 20.14
CA GLN A 527 22.86 3.45 20.89
C GLN A 527 22.74 3.73 22.40
N SER A 528 22.30 4.94 22.76
CA SER A 528 22.13 5.32 24.16
C SER A 528 21.07 4.46 24.85
N LEU A 529 19.91 4.26 24.23
CA LEU A 529 18.85 3.38 24.74
C LEU A 529 19.32 1.93 24.87
N TYR A 530 20.10 1.42 23.92
CA TYR A 530 20.66 0.07 24.00
C TYR A 530 21.58 -0.07 25.21
N ASN A 531 22.48 0.90 25.41
CA ASN A 531 23.42 0.93 26.53
C ASN A 531 22.71 1.10 27.89
N ASP A 532 21.58 1.83 27.91
CA ASP A 532 20.74 2.01 29.10
C ASP A 532 19.90 0.77 29.44
N GLY A 533 19.90 -0.25 28.55
CA GLY A 533 19.10 -1.46 28.70
C GLY A 533 17.62 -1.26 28.38
N ASP A 534 17.30 -0.25 27.57
CA ASP A 534 15.94 0.12 27.14
C ASP A 534 15.73 -0.09 25.62
N ALA A 535 16.72 -0.66 24.91
CA ALA A 535 16.60 -1.09 23.53
C ALA A 535 17.30 -2.44 23.28
N LEU A 536 16.73 -3.26 22.40
CA LEU A 536 17.33 -4.47 21.86
C LEU A 536 17.22 -4.50 20.34
N PHE A 537 18.04 -5.33 19.70
CA PHE A 537 17.87 -5.67 18.28
C PHE A 537 17.31 -7.09 18.15
N VAL A 538 16.58 -7.33 17.07
CA VAL A 538 16.20 -8.66 16.60
C VAL A 538 16.86 -8.89 15.25
N ALA A 539 17.77 -9.85 15.19
CA ALA A 539 18.57 -10.14 14.01
C ALA A 539 17.94 -11.21 13.12
N ASN A 540 18.13 -11.03 11.81
CA ASN A 540 17.62 -11.88 10.74
C ASN A 540 16.14 -12.26 10.87
N ALA A 541 15.29 -11.26 11.11
CA ALA A 541 13.85 -11.41 11.17
C ALA A 541 13.17 -11.08 9.84
N GLY A 542 11.92 -11.51 9.67
CA GLY A 542 11.10 -11.13 8.54
C GLY A 542 9.84 -11.96 8.43
N VAL A 543 9.12 -11.80 7.32
CA VAL A 543 7.92 -12.59 7.04
C VAL A 543 8.30 -14.05 6.81
N LEU A 544 7.85 -14.93 7.71
CA LEU A 544 7.97 -16.39 7.65
C LEU A 544 6.71 -17.00 8.27
N THR A 545 6.20 -18.06 7.66
CA THR A 545 5.11 -18.86 8.23
C THR A 545 5.62 -20.12 8.94
N GLN A 546 6.81 -20.59 8.56
CA GLN A 546 7.47 -21.75 9.14
C GLN A 546 8.99 -21.68 8.88
N PRO A 547 9.82 -22.43 9.64
CA PRO A 547 11.24 -22.55 9.34
C PRO A 547 11.50 -22.95 7.89
N THR A 548 12.38 -22.21 7.22
CA THR A 548 12.58 -22.27 5.76
C THR A 548 14.07 -22.27 5.39
N ASP A 549 14.43 -22.94 4.31
CA ASP A 549 15.79 -23.01 3.76
C ASP A 549 15.81 -22.80 2.22
N LYS A 550 17.01 -22.86 1.64
CA LYS A 550 17.24 -22.68 0.19
C LYS A 550 16.46 -23.66 -0.68
N ALA A 551 16.23 -24.89 -0.21
CA ALA A 551 15.61 -25.93 -1.00
C ALA A 551 14.08 -25.74 -1.08
N ASN A 552 13.46 -25.21 -0.03
CA ASN A 552 12.00 -25.14 0.09
C ASN A 552 11.41 -23.72 0.07
N TYR A 553 12.20 -22.64 0.14
CA TYR A 553 11.64 -21.29 0.32
C TYR A 553 10.57 -20.86 -0.68
N ARG A 554 10.66 -21.29 -1.95
CA ARG A 554 9.63 -20.98 -2.97
C ARG A 554 8.34 -21.74 -2.78
N GLN A 555 8.42 -22.95 -2.22
CA GLN A 555 7.27 -23.82 -2.01
C GLN A 555 6.56 -23.45 -0.69
N ASP A 556 7.34 -23.13 0.34
CA ASP A 556 6.84 -22.97 1.70
C ASP A 556 6.45 -21.52 2.01
N THR A 557 6.86 -20.56 1.17
CA THR A 557 6.46 -19.15 1.29
C THR A 557 5.31 -18.85 0.35
N VAL A 558 4.13 -18.56 0.92
CA VAL A 558 2.95 -18.10 0.16
C VAL A 558 2.99 -16.61 -0.19
N THR A 559 3.75 -15.83 0.58
CA THR A 559 3.94 -14.40 0.37
C THR A 559 4.67 -14.13 -0.94
N ASN A 560 4.22 -13.14 -1.71
CA ASN A 560 4.99 -12.60 -2.84
C ASN A 560 6.23 -11.86 -2.32
N LEU A 561 7.33 -12.61 -2.18
CA LEU A 561 8.60 -12.07 -1.71
C LEU A 561 9.08 -10.92 -2.61
N PHE A 562 9.77 -9.97 -1.99
CA PHE A 562 10.37 -8.78 -2.61
C PHE A 562 9.37 -7.74 -3.16
N ALA A 563 8.07 -7.86 -2.85
CA ALA A 563 7.06 -6.88 -3.23
C ALA A 563 6.67 -6.01 -2.03
N HIS A 564 6.86 -4.68 -2.14
CA HIS A 564 6.56 -3.72 -1.07
C HIS A 564 5.13 -3.88 -0.54
N ASN A 565 4.14 -3.82 -1.44
CA ASN A 565 2.72 -3.92 -1.04
C ASN A 565 2.44 -5.18 -0.24
N THR A 566 2.89 -6.34 -0.71
CA THR A 566 2.58 -7.63 -0.10
C THR A 566 3.34 -7.79 1.21
N MET A 567 4.65 -7.55 1.24
CA MET A 567 5.43 -7.78 2.45
C MET A 567 5.20 -6.74 3.56
N GLN A 568 4.82 -5.49 3.23
CA GLN A 568 4.29 -4.55 4.25
C GLN A 568 3.01 -5.07 4.85
N GLU A 569 2.10 -5.56 4.01
CA GLU A 569 0.81 -6.07 4.47
C GLU A 569 1.01 -7.30 5.35
N GLU A 570 1.87 -8.24 4.96
CA GLU A 570 2.18 -9.42 5.79
C GLU A 570 2.91 -9.09 7.09
N GLY A 571 3.81 -8.09 7.10
CA GLY A 571 4.43 -7.63 8.35
C GLY A 571 3.42 -7.00 9.33
N LYS A 572 2.31 -6.44 8.83
CA LYS A 572 1.22 -5.87 9.63
C LYS A 572 0.20 -6.93 10.08
N LYS A 573 -0.05 -7.93 9.24
CA LYS A 573 -1.01 -9.02 9.49
C LYS A 573 -0.43 -10.11 10.37
N VAL A 574 0.78 -10.57 10.09
CA VAL A 574 1.38 -11.80 10.65
C VAL A 574 0.45 -13.01 10.45
N ASP A 575 -0.24 -13.05 9.30
CA ASP A 575 -1.19 -14.11 8.92
C ASP A 575 -1.20 -14.34 7.39
N PRO A 576 -0.10 -14.84 6.79
CA PRO A 576 -0.01 -15.00 5.33
C PRO A 576 -0.95 -16.06 4.75
N PHE A 577 -1.53 -16.92 5.59
CA PHE A 577 -2.54 -17.90 5.19
C PHE A 577 -3.98 -17.39 5.35
N GLU A 578 -4.15 -16.16 5.83
CA GLU A 578 -5.45 -15.50 6.05
C GLU A 578 -6.40 -16.37 6.91
N GLU A 579 -5.88 -17.00 7.97
CA GLU A 579 -6.71 -17.74 8.94
C GLU A 579 -7.76 -16.82 9.58
N PHE A 580 -7.39 -15.55 9.79
CA PHE A 580 -8.24 -14.47 10.25
C PHE A 580 -8.25 -13.34 9.21
N ALA A 581 -8.76 -13.68 8.02
CA ALA A 581 -8.71 -12.81 6.85
C ALA A 581 -9.12 -11.36 7.12
N GLY A 582 -8.30 -10.42 6.65
CA GLY A 582 -8.55 -8.98 6.77
C GLY A 582 -8.28 -8.36 8.15
N SER A 583 -7.70 -9.12 9.09
CA SER A 583 -7.29 -8.61 10.40
C SER A 583 -5.77 -8.43 10.53
N GLY A 584 -5.35 -7.48 11.38
CA GLY A 584 -3.95 -7.24 11.73
C GLY A 584 -3.57 -7.82 13.09
N VAL A 585 -2.27 -7.96 13.34
CA VAL A 585 -1.76 -8.53 14.60
C VAL A 585 -2.20 -7.72 15.83
N MET A 586 -2.19 -6.38 15.77
CA MET A 586 -2.65 -5.56 16.88
C MET A 586 -4.17 -5.48 16.96
N GLY A 587 -4.89 -5.61 15.84
CA GLY A 587 -6.35 -5.74 15.84
C GLY A 587 -6.84 -7.04 16.48
N ARG A 588 -6.14 -8.16 16.25
CA ARG A 588 -6.44 -9.41 16.98
C ARG A 588 -6.09 -9.32 18.46
N LEU A 589 -5.03 -8.58 18.81
CA LEU A 589 -4.73 -8.28 20.22
C LEU A 589 -5.86 -7.49 20.87
N THR A 590 -6.41 -6.46 20.21
CA THR A 590 -7.53 -5.69 20.76
C THR A 590 -8.76 -6.55 20.95
N ASP A 591 -9.10 -7.41 19.99
CA ASP A 591 -10.24 -8.35 20.10
C ASP A 591 -10.11 -9.29 21.30
N VAL A 592 -8.96 -9.96 21.43
CA VAL A 592 -8.69 -10.90 22.52
C VAL A 592 -8.74 -10.20 23.88
N LEU A 593 -8.10 -9.03 24.00
CA LEU A 593 -8.06 -8.27 25.24
C LEU A 593 -9.44 -7.74 25.63
N HIS A 594 -10.20 -7.24 24.65
CA HIS A 594 -11.57 -6.77 24.85
C HIS A 594 -12.48 -7.90 25.35
N ARG A 595 -12.41 -9.09 24.74
CA ARG A 595 -13.13 -10.30 25.21
C ARG A 595 -12.76 -10.70 26.63
N ASN A 596 -11.54 -10.39 27.05
CA ASN A 596 -11.02 -10.64 28.39
C ASN A 596 -11.22 -9.44 29.35
N ASP A 597 -12.16 -8.54 29.04
CA ASP A 597 -12.56 -7.38 29.87
C ASP A 597 -11.43 -6.37 30.11
N VAL A 598 -10.46 -6.29 29.18
CA VAL A 598 -9.42 -5.26 29.17
C VAL A 598 -9.83 -4.16 28.20
N ARG A 599 -9.87 -2.91 28.69
CA ARG A 599 -10.29 -1.76 27.86
C ARG A 599 -9.14 -1.38 26.92
N THR A 600 -9.40 -1.51 25.62
CA THR A 600 -8.39 -1.28 24.58
C THR A 600 -8.74 -0.08 23.70
N SER A 601 -7.74 0.55 23.11
CA SER A 601 -7.92 1.48 22.00
C SER A 601 -6.87 1.26 20.91
N ALA A 602 -7.28 1.48 19.67
CA ALA A 602 -6.46 1.35 18.47
C ALA A 602 -6.43 2.69 17.72
N ILE A 603 -5.24 3.28 17.57
CA ILE A 603 -5.09 4.61 16.97
C ILE A 603 -3.92 4.62 15.96
N SER A 604 -4.22 4.96 14.71
CA SER A 604 -3.20 5.21 13.68
C SER A 604 -2.95 6.70 13.50
N ILE A 605 -1.70 7.09 13.25
CA ILE A 605 -1.35 8.48 12.93
C ILE A 605 -1.20 8.66 11.41
N ASP A 606 -1.95 9.62 10.85
CA ASP A 606 -2.05 10.08 9.44
C ASP A 606 -2.51 9.06 8.38
N SER A 607 -2.52 7.77 8.68
CA SER A 607 -2.71 6.73 7.66
C SER A 607 -3.64 5.61 8.12
N ASN A 608 -4.29 4.96 7.16
CA ASN A 608 -5.03 3.73 7.38
C ASN A 608 -4.05 2.54 7.37
N THR A 609 -4.33 1.52 8.19
CA THR A 609 -3.45 0.36 8.35
C THR A 609 -4.23 -0.89 8.76
N VAL A 610 -3.97 -2.02 8.10
CA VAL A 610 -4.54 -3.31 8.51
C VAL A 610 -4.03 -3.75 9.88
N ALA A 611 -2.86 -3.28 10.33
CA ALA A 611 -2.23 -3.70 11.59
C ALA A 611 -3.16 -3.58 12.81
N LEU A 612 -4.04 -2.58 12.80
CA LEU A 612 -4.97 -2.24 13.89
C LEU A 612 -6.40 -2.73 13.64
N VAL A 613 -6.67 -3.39 12.52
CA VAL A 613 -8.02 -3.86 12.18
C VAL A 613 -8.26 -5.21 12.85
N GLY A 614 -9.20 -5.24 13.80
CA GLY A 614 -9.73 -6.46 14.40
C GLY A 614 -10.88 -7.07 13.59
N ARG A 615 -11.50 -8.12 14.13
CA ARG A 615 -12.70 -8.72 13.57
C ARG A 615 -13.90 -7.78 13.80
N PRO A 616 -14.76 -7.58 12.80
CA PRO A 616 -15.91 -6.69 12.93
C PRO A 616 -16.79 -7.03 14.14
N GLY A 617 -16.96 -6.06 15.04
CA GLY A 617 -17.84 -6.15 16.21
C GLY A 617 -17.28 -6.88 17.43
N GLU A 618 -16.03 -7.33 17.40
CA GLU A 618 -15.37 -7.95 18.57
C GLU A 618 -14.71 -6.91 19.48
N SER A 619 -14.15 -5.84 18.92
CA SER A 619 -13.59 -4.71 19.66
C SER A 619 -13.84 -3.40 18.90
N PRO A 620 -13.67 -2.24 19.57
CA PRO A 620 -13.94 -0.98 18.91
C PRO A 620 -13.05 -0.73 17.69
N SER A 621 -13.63 -0.09 16.67
CA SER A 621 -12.91 0.23 15.43
C SER A 621 -11.74 1.19 15.68
N MET A 622 -10.67 1.05 14.88
CA MET A 622 -9.52 1.94 14.97
C MET A 622 -9.89 3.40 14.65
N ASN A 623 -9.24 4.34 15.32
CA ASN A 623 -9.29 5.75 14.96
C ASN A 623 -8.04 6.14 14.17
N ILE A 624 -8.18 7.06 13.22
CA ILE A 624 -7.06 7.68 12.51
C ILE A 624 -6.98 9.14 12.94
N ILE A 625 -5.82 9.62 13.37
CA ILE A 625 -5.63 10.99 13.87
C ILE A 625 -4.50 11.66 13.09
N SER A 626 -4.59 12.96 12.83
CA SER A 626 -3.47 13.71 12.24
C SER A 626 -2.36 13.94 13.27
N ARG A 627 -1.10 13.87 12.83
CA ARG A 627 0.06 14.27 13.66
C ARG A 627 -0.08 15.69 14.23
N ASN A 628 -0.79 16.58 13.52
CA ASN A 628 -1.00 17.98 13.89
C ASN A 628 -2.17 18.18 14.88
N GLY A 629 -2.78 17.08 15.33
CA GLY A 629 -3.93 17.10 16.22
C GLY A 629 -5.27 17.09 15.49
N LEU A 630 -6.33 17.31 16.25
CA LEU A 630 -7.69 17.27 15.75
C LEU A 630 -8.13 18.67 15.35
N LYS A 631 -8.84 18.75 14.23
CA LYS A 631 -9.58 19.95 13.85
C LYS A 631 -10.97 19.86 14.44
N GLU A 632 -11.45 20.98 14.99
CA GLU A 632 -12.81 21.08 15.48
C GLU A 632 -13.77 21.02 14.28
N PHE A 633 -14.83 20.23 14.44
CA PHE A 633 -15.90 20.18 13.46
C PHE A 633 -16.75 21.45 13.56
N ASN A 634 -16.92 22.14 12.44
CA ASN A 634 -17.90 23.21 12.28
C ASN A 634 -17.84 24.32 13.35
N GLU A 635 -16.66 24.96 13.50
CA GLU A 635 -16.36 26.02 14.49
C GLU A 635 -17.34 27.21 14.49
N ASP A 636 -18.08 27.46 13.40
CA ASP A 636 -19.11 28.50 13.30
C ASP A 636 -20.40 27.89 12.74
N PRO A 637 -21.25 27.24 13.56
CA PRO A 637 -22.47 26.61 13.08
C PRO A 637 -23.52 27.64 12.62
N THR A 638 -24.30 27.30 11.59
CA THR A 638 -25.30 28.20 10.98
C THR A 638 -26.55 28.41 11.85
N THR A 639 -26.84 27.46 12.74
CA THR A 639 -27.87 27.49 13.79
C THR A 639 -27.19 27.13 15.12
N THR A 640 -27.95 26.90 16.19
CA THR A 640 -27.38 26.34 17.41
C THR A 640 -26.65 25.03 17.09
N GLY A 641 -25.49 24.79 17.71
CA GLY A 641 -24.71 23.57 17.47
C GLY A 641 -25.51 22.29 17.71
N GLU A 642 -26.46 22.33 18.66
CA GLU A 642 -27.40 21.25 18.95
C GLU A 642 -28.34 20.96 17.77
N HIS A 643 -29.04 21.96 17.23
CA HIS A 643 -29.94 21.78 16.10
C HIS A 643 -29.21 21.23 14.85
N MET A 644 -27.99 21.71 14.59
CA MET A 644 -27.21 21.25 13.44
C MET A 644 -26.73 19.82 13.63
N ARG A 645 -26.27 19.46 14.82
CA ARG A 645 -25.86 18.10 15.15
C ARG A 645 -27.03 17.12 15.05
N GLU A 646 -28.19 17.46 15.60
CA GLU A 646 -29.42 16.64 15.50
C GLU A 646 -29.84 16.42 14.04
N ALA A 647 -29.76 17.46 13.21
CA ALA A 647 -30.07 17.32 11.78
C ALA A 647 -29.08 16.42 11.05
N ILE A 648 -27.77 16.54 11.33
CA ILE A 648 -26.72 15.71 10.74
C ILE A 648 -26.88 14.23 11.17
N GLU A 649 -27.11 13.98 12.45
CA GLU A 649 -27.36 12.65 13.01
C GLU A 649 -28.62 12.03 12.38
N SER A 650 -29.70 12.82 12.24
CA SER A 650 -30.95 12.36 11.63
C SER A 650 -30.75 11.98 10.16
N ILE A 651 -30.11 12.82 9.33
CA ILE A 651 -29.96 12.50 7.89
C ILE A 651 -29.01 11.33 7.63
N ASN A 652 -28.13 11.05 8.60
CA ASN A 652 -27.21 9.91 8.59
C ASN A 652 -27.66 8.83 9.59
N SER A 653 -28.95 8.64 9.86
CA SER A 653 -29.43 7.57 10.75
C SER A 653 -29.16 6.17 10.16
N ALA A 654 -29.34 5.11 10.96
CA ALA A 654 -29.18 3.73 10.50
C ALA A 654 -30.06 3.40 9.28
N THR A 655 -29.58 2.50 8.42
CA THR A 655 -30.26 2.12 7.18
C THR A 655 -30.70 0.66 7.18
N THR A 656 -31.74 0.33 6.41
CA THR A 656 -32.18 -1.06 6.24
C THR A 656 -31.13 -1.89 5.48
N PRO A 657 -31.09 -3.23 5.62
CA PRO A 657 -30.11 -4.09 4.95
C PRO A 657 -30.09 -3.98 3.41
N ASP A 658 -31.19 -3.55 2.80
CA ASP A 658 -31.34 -3.33 1.36
C ASP A 658 -31.08 -1.87 0.92
N SER A 659 -30.50 -1.06 1.80
CA SER A 659 -29.93 0.26 1.47
C SER A 659 -28.53 0.12 0.88
N GLY A 660 -28.10 1.10 0.08
CA GLY A 660 -26.78 1.15 -0.54
C GLY A 660 -25.60 0.95 0.40
N PHE A 661 -24.69 0.05 0.04
CA PHE A 661 -23.55 -0.31 0.87
C PHE A 661 -22.52 0.83 0.97
N MET A 662 -22.31 1.59 -0.09
CA MET A 662 -21.35 2.71 -0.13
C MET A 662 -21.90 3.89 0.67
N ALA A 663 -23.20 4.16 0.57
CA ALA A 663 -23.87 5.15 1.41
C ALA A 663 -23.79 4.80 2.89
N GLU A 664 -24.08 3.55 3.25
CA GLU A 664 -23.96 3.06 4.63
C GLU A 664 -22.52 3.17 5.14
N THR A 665 -21.53 2.82 4.30
CA THR A 665 -20.11 2.95 4.63
C THR A 665 -19.76 4.41 4.94
N TRP A 666 -20.24 5.37 4.15
CA TRP A 666 -20.03 6.80 4.43
C TRP A 666 -20.65 7.22 5.76
N SER A 667 -21.96 6.99 5.97
CA SER A 667 -22.65 7.45 7.18
C SER A 667 -22.08 6.83 8.45
N ALA A 668 -21.76 5.53 8.43
CA ALA A 668 -21.17 4.85 9.57
C ALA A 668 -19.81 5.47 9.96
N ASN A 669 -18.90 5.63 8.99
CA ASN A 669 -17.59 6.24 9.25
C ASN A 669 -17.70 7.72 9.65
N MET A 670 -18.61 8.48 9.05
CA MET A 670 -18.79 9.90 9.32
C MET A 670 -19.33 10.15 10.74
N VAL A 671 -20.39 9.44 11.13
CA VAL A 671 -20.97 9.55 12.48
C VAL A 671 -19.96 9.11 13.54
N GLN A 672 -19.27 7.98 13.33
CA GLN A 672 -18.21 7.54 14.24
C GLN A 672 -17.07 8.57 14.32
N SER A 673 -16.66 9.15 13.18
CA SER A 673 -15.59 10.16 13.14
C SER A 673 -15.96 11.42 13.92
N LEU A 674 -17.21 11.89 13.84
CA LEU A 674 -17.66 13.04 14.61
C LEU A 674 -17.63 12.76 16.12
N ALA A 675 -18.16 11.61 16.55
CA ALA A 675 -18.17 11.21 17.95
C ALA A 675 -16.74 11.05 18.51
N SER A 676 -15.87 10.32 17.79
CA SER A 676 -14.46 10.15 18.16
C SER A 676 -13.71 11.48 18.17
N ASN A 677 -13.97 12.39 17.22
CA ASN A 677 -13.32 13.70 17.15
C ASN A 677 -13.64 14.54 18.38
N GLU A 678 -14.91 14.58 18.82
CA GLU A 678 -15.32 15.30 20.02
C GLU A 678 -14.65 14.72 21.27
N GLU A 679 -14.73 13.40 21.47
CA GLU A 679 -14.15 12.72 22.65
C GLU A 679 -12.64 12.97 22.75
N LEU A 680 -11.92 12.75 21.65
CA LEU A 680 -10.46 12.89 21.62
C LEU A 680 -10.03 14.36 21.70
N SER A 681 -10.79 15.29 21.13
CA SER A 681 -10.48 16.73 21.23
C SER A 681 -10.57 17.20 22.68
N LEU A 682 -11.61 16.77 23.40
CA LEU A 682 -11.75 17.05 24.84
C LEU A 682 -10.61 16.43 25.65
N ALA A 683 -10.23 15.20 25.34
CA ALA A 683 -9.12 14.51 26.03
C ALA A 683 -7.77 15.22 25.80
N LEU A 684 -7.49 15.60 24.55
CA LEU A 684 -6.22 16.21 24.14
C LEU A 684 -6.08 17.67 24.59
N ALA A 685 -7.18 18.39 24.82
CA ALA A 685 -7.17 19.82 25.16
C ALA A 685 -6.31 20.20 26.38
N SER A 686 -6.06 19.26 27.29
CA SER A 686 -5.26 19.47 28.51
C SER A 686 -3.85 18.89 28.45
N THR A 687 -3.46 18.25 27.34
CA THR A 687 -2.15 17.61 27.20
C THR A 687 -1.04 18.62 26.95
N ILE A 688 0.15 18.34 27.47
CA ILE A 688 1.33 19.21 27.33
C ILE A 688 2.54 18.33 27.02
N SER A 689 3.31 18.70 25.99
CA SER A 689 4.65 18.16 25.76
C SER A 689 5.67 19.01 26.50
N SER A 690 6.45 18.43 27.40
CA SER A 690 7.46 19.15 28.18
C SER A 690 8.83 19.19 27.49
N VAL A 691 9.11 18.19 26.66
CA VAL A 691 10.29 18.06 25.82
C VAL A 691 9.99 18.65 24.43
N PRO A 692 10.88 19.50 23.87
CA PRO A 692 10.72 19.97 22.50
C PRO A 692 10.90 18.83 21.48
N PHE A 693 9.90 18.62 20.63
CA PHE A 693 10.02 17.76 19.45
C PHE A 693 10.55 18.58 18.26
N PRO A 694 11.44 18.03 17.43
CA PRO A 694 11.88 18.70 16.20
C PRO A 694 10.75 18.75 15.17
N ASP A 695 10.80 19.75 14.29
CA ASP A 695 9.90 19.92 13.14
C ASP A 695 10.19 18.87 12.04
N ILE A 696 9.81 17.62 12.34
CA ILE A 696 10.04 16.43 11.54
C ILE A 696 8.78 15.57 11.65
N THR A 697 8.23 15.15 10.51
CA THR A 697 7.02 14.31 10.44
C THR A 697 6.99 13.18 11.47
N LEU A 698 8.06 12.39 11.56
CA LEU A 698 8.12 11.27 12.50
C LEU A 698 8.10 11.73 13.97
N ALA A 699 8.72 12.86 14.28
CA ALA A 699 8.71 13.43 15.62
C ALA A 699 7.33 13.95 16.00
N GLU A 700 6.62 14.63 15.09
CA GLU A 700 5.24 15.09 15.30
C GLU A 700 4.29 13.91 15.53
N GLN A 701 4.46 12.81 14.77
CA GLN A 701 3.69 11.58 14.97
C GLN A 701 3.93 10.98 16.36
N LEU A 702 5.19 10.90 16.79
CA LEU A 702 5.55 10.40 18.12
C LEU A 702 5.12 11.35 19.24
N GLU A 703 5.13 12.66 19.02
CA GLU A 703 4.59 13.65 19.96
C GLU A 703 3.09 13.45 20.16
N MET A 704 2.34 13.23 19.07
CA MET A 704 0.91 12.94 19.14
C MET A 704 0.64 11.66 19.95
N ILE A 705 1.41 10.60 19.73
CA ILE A 705 1.32 9.37 20.54
C ILE A 705 1.60 9.66 22.01
N ALA A 706 2.65 10.42 22.33
CA ALA A 706 2.96 10.80 23.71
C ALA A 706 1.81 11.57 24.37
N LYS A 707 1.15 12.50 23.65
CA LYS A 707 -0.05 13.20 24.14
C LYS A 707 -1.22 12.25 24.35
N LEU A 708 -1.49 11.34 23.42
CA LEU A 708 -2.56 10.35 23.54
C LEU A 708 -2.34 9.45 24.76
N MET A 709 -1.11 9.02 25.02
CA MET A 709 -0.78 8.21 26.20
C MET A 709 -1.08 8.96 27.52
N GLN A 710 -0.84 10.27 27.60
CA GLN A 710 -1.23 11.07 28.79
C GLN A 710 -2.73 11.02 29.07
N THR A 711 -3.55 10.85 28.03
CA THR A 711 -5.01 10.86 28.15
C THR A 711 -5.62 9.50 28.52
N ALA A 712 -4.81 8.44 28.67
CA ALA A 712 -5.30 7.09 28.94
C ALA A 712 -6.26 7.03 30.14
N GLY A 713 -5.97 7.79 31.21
CA GLY A 713 -6.86 7.88 32.38
C GLY A 713 -8.21 8.54 32.09
N THR A 714 -8.23 9.60 31.26
CA THR A 714 -9.46 10.30 30.85
C THR A 714 -10.29 9.46 29.88
N ARG A 715 -9.63 8.76 28.95
CA ARG A 715 -10.26 7.81 28.03
C ARG A 715 -10.66 6.50 28.70
N GLY A 716 -10.14 6.21 29.90
CA GLY A 716 -10.38 4.95 30.60
C GLY A 716 -9.83 3.74 29.84
N ILE A 717 -8.63 3.85 29.28
CA ILE A 717 -8.00 2.80 28.46
C ILE A 717 -6.86 2.13 29.24
N ASP A 718 -6.85 0.79 29.25
CA ASP A 718 -5.81 -0.02 29.89
C ASP A 718 -4.71 -0.40 28.90
N ARG A 719 -5.04 -0.57 27.61
CA ARG A 719 -4.09 -0.92 26.54
C ARG A 719 -4.30 -0.06 25.31
N ASP A 720 -3.28 0.68 24.89
CA ASP A 720 -3.30 1.39 23.62
C ASP A 720 -2.40 0.73 22.58
N PHE A 721 -2.91 0.64 21.35
CA PHE A 721 -2.18 0.17 20.19
C PHE A 721 -2.06 1.30 19.18
N PHE A 722 -0.83 1.71 18.92
CA PHE A 722 -0.53 2.82 18.01
C PHE A 722 0.17 2.33 16.76
N TYR A 723 -0.18 2.91 15.62
CA TYR A 723 0.56 2.73 14.38
C TYR A 723 1.02 4.07 13.84
N LEU A 724 2.26 4.09 13.36
CA LEU A 724 2.81 5.18 12.56
C LEU A 724 3.75 4.62 11.50
N SER A 725 4.03 5.43 10.49
CA SER A 725 4.93 5.03 9.41
C SER A 725 5.77 6.20 8.92
N THR A 726 7.01 5.89 8.56
CA THR A 726 7.88 6.78 7.81
C THR A 726 8.42 6.04 6.59
N GLY A 727 8.55 6.73 5.46
CA GLY A 727 8.91 6.13 4.18
C GLY A 727 10.25 6.59 3.64
N GLY A 728 10.52 6.22 2.40
CA GLY A 728 11.72 6.65 1.68
C GLY A 728 12.95 5.81 1.97
N PHE A 729 12.75 4.57 2.44
CA PHE A 729 13.79 3.55 2.57
C PHE A 729 14.01 2.75 1.28
N ASP A 730 13.30 3.11 0.19
CA ASP A 730 13.44 2.46 -1.11
C ASP A 730 14.69 2.88 -1.90
N THR A 731 15.86 2.57 -1.33
CA THR A 731 17.17 3.12 -1.75
C THR A 731 17.85 2.30 -2.86
N HIS A 732 17.28 2.35 -4.07
CA HIS A 732 17.90 1.74 -5.27
C HIS A 732 19.10 2.52 -5.82
N SER A 733 19.35 3.73 -5.34
CA SER A 733 20.52 4.53 -5.69
C SER A 733 21.02 5.32 -4.48
N GLN A 734 22.31 5.70 -4.50
CA GLN A 734 22.95 6.53 -3.48
C GLN A 734 22.58 6.10 -2.05
N MET A 735 22.61 4.79 -1.76
CA MET A 735 21.92 4.25 -0.59
C MET A 735 22.48 4.83 0.71
N LYS A 736 23.79 5.05 0.82
CA LYS A 736 24.40 5.63 2.03
C LYS A 736 23.86 7.02 2.34
N ASP A 737 23.79 7.91 1.36
CA ASP A 737 23.31 9.28 1.55
C ASP A 737 21.82 9.32 1.86
N ASN A 738 21.04 8.50 1.15
CA ASN A 738 19.60 8.38 1.38
C ASN A 738 19.31 7.82 2.77
N LEU A 739 19.98 6.73 3.18
CA LEU A 739 19.83 6.12 4.50
C LEU A 739 20.26 7.08 5.62
N GLN A 740 21.40 7.77 5.45
CA GLN A 740 21.86 8.80 6.38
C GLN A 740 20.80 9.89 6.57
N SER A 741 20.22 10.39 5.47
CA SER A 741 19.14 11.38 5.52
C SER A 741 17.92 10.91 6.30
N ARG A 742 17.51 9.63 6.15
CA ARG A 742 16.40 9.08 6.94
C ARG A 742 16.76 8.96 8.41
N PHE A 743 17.96 8.49 8.74
CA PHE A 743 18.37 8.34 10.13
C PHE A 743 18.62 9.67 10.85
N MET A 744 18.97 10.75 10.14
CA MET A 744 18.96 12.12 10.68
C MET A 744 17.55 12.58 11.11
N ASN A 745 16.49 12.00 10.54
CA ASN A 745 15.11 12.23 10.98
C ASN A 745 14.69 11.28 12.11
N VAL A 746 15.04 9.99 12.00
CA VAL A 746 14.69 8.96 12.99
C VAL A 746 15.32 9.24 14.35
N ASN A 747 16.62 9.56 14.38
CA ASN A 747 17.37 9.70 15.62
C ASN A 747 16.80 10.74 16.60
N PRO A 748 16.60 12.01 16.21
CA PRO A 748 16.06 13.01 17.14
C PRO A 748 14.57 12.76 17.45
N SER A 749 13.82 12.09 16.58
CA SER A 749 12.41 11.73 16.82
C SER A 749 12.29 10.68 17.95
N ILE A 750 13.11 9.62 17.90
CA ILE A 750 13.17 8.60 18.96
C ILE A 750 13.68 9.21 20.27
N GLN A 751 14.68 10.09 20.20
CA GLN A 751 15.21 10.76 21.38
C GLN A 751 14.12 11.56 22.10
N ALA A 752 13.47 12.48 21.39
CA ALA A 752 12.41 13.32 21.94
C ALA A 752 11.25 12.49 22.51
N PHE A 753 10.84 11.43 21.82
CA PHE A 753 9.81 10.51 22.30
C PHE A 753 10.20 9.83 23.62
N SER A 754 11.40 9.25 23.68
CA SER A 754 11.86 8.57 24.90
C SER A 754 12.02 9.54 26.07
N ASP A 755 12.53 10.75 25.83
CA ASP A 755 12.73 11.77 26.84
C ASP A 755 11.39 12.32 27.37
N GLU A 756 10.42 12.54 26.48
CA GLU A 756 9.09 13.01 26.84
C GLU A 756 8.34 11.95 27.66
N LEU A 757 8.36 10.68 27.26
CA LEU A 757 7.71 9.62 28.03
C LEU A 757 8.40 9.37 29.38
N LYS A 758 9.72 9.57 29.47
CA LYS A 758 10.44 9.57 30.76
C LYS A 758 9.98 10.74 31.63
N ALA A 759 9.79 11.93 31.06
CA ALA A 759 9.30 13.10 31.78
C ALA A 759 7.84 12.93 32.28
N GLN A 760 7.00 12.27 31.49
CA GLN A 760 5.61 11.93 31.85
C GLN A 760 5.51 10.76 32.84
N GLY A 761 6.59 10.00 33.05
CA GLY A 761 6.58 8.76 33.85
C GLY A 761 5.87 7.59 33.16
N LEU A 762 5.76 7.63 31.83
CA LEU A 762 5.08 6.61 31.00
C LEU A 762 6.05 5.73 30.21
N TRP A 763 7.37 5.98 30.28
CA TRP A 763 8.37 5.19 29.53
C TRP A 763 8.34 3.70 29.85
N ASP A 764 8.06 3.32 31.09
CA ASP A 764 7.92 1.92 31.52
C ASP A 764 6.61 1.26 31.03
N SER A 765 5.67 2.04 30.51
CA SER A 765 4.38 1.57 29.98
C SER A 765 4.38 1.39 28.48
N VAL A 766 5.50 1.55 27.76
CA VAL A 766 5.51 1.47 26.29
C VAL A 766 6.53 0.49 25.75
N VAL A 767 6.17 -0.16 24.64
CA VAL A 767 7.10 -0.80 23.71
C VAL A 767 6.87 -0.26 22.30
N LEU A 768 7.94 0.14 21.62
CA LEU A 768 7.93 0.48 20.21
C LEU A 768 8.72 -0.59 19.45
N VAL A 769 8.09 -1.18 18.44
CA VAL A 769 8.68 -2.15 17.52
C VAL A 769 8.84 -1.51 16.15
N GLU A 770 10.08 -1.48 15.65
CA GLU A 770 10.35 -1.11 14.27
C GLU A 770 10.16 -2.30 13.34
N VAL A 771 9.48 -2.07 12.23
CA VAL A 771 9.16 -3.07 11.21
C VAL A 771 9.42 -2.45 9.84
N SER A 772 9.92 -3.25 8.91
CA SER A 772 10.02 -2.88 7.49
C SER A 772 9.51 -4.04 6.64
N ASP A 773 9.14 -3.74 5.39
CA ASP A 773 8.66 -4.72 4.41
C ASP A 773 9.62 -5.93 4.35
N PHE A 774 10.91 -5.63 4.28
CA PHE A 774 12.02 -6.56 4.14
C PHE A 774 13.35 -5.82 4.34
N ALA A 775 14.47 -6.54 4.33
CA ALA A 775 15.80 -5.95 4.21
C ALA A 775 16.17 -5.59 2.76
N ARG A 776 17.27 -4.85 2.60
CA ARG A 776 17.95 -4.64 1.32
C ARG A 776 19.00 -5.71 1.03
N THR A 777 19.33 -5.92 -0.24
CA THR A 777 20.40 -6.84 -0.65
C THR A 777 21.74 -6.45 -0.03
N LEU A 778 22.52 -7.43 0.39
CA LEU A 778 23.90 -7.17 0.81
C LEU A 778 24.74 -6.64 -0.36
N THR A 779 24.62 -7.21 -1.55
CA THR A 779 25.41 -6.73 -2.70
C THR A 779 24.84 -5.43 -3.26
N PRO A 780 25.68 -4.48 -3.69
CA PRO A 780 25.22 -3.27 -4.36
C PRO A 780 24.69 -3.53 -5.78
N ASN A 781 23.89 -2.60 -6.27
CA ASN A 781 23.48 -2.50 -7.67
C ASN A 781 24.33 -1.45 -8.43
N SER A 782 24.04 -1.26 -9.72
CA SER A 782 24.79 -0.33 -10.59
C SER A 782 24.57 1.15 -10.27
N GLY A 783 23.55 1.49 -9.47
CA GLY A 783 23.20 2.86 -9.08
C GLY A 783 23.82 3.33 -7.77
N ASP A 784 24.81 2.61 -7.22
CA ASP A 784 25.33 2.82 -5.86
C ASP A 784 24.22 2.67 -4.79
N GLY A 785 23.26 1.80 -5.06
CA GLY A 785 22.18 1.45 -4.15
C GLY A 785 22.09 -0.05 -3.91
N THR A 786 20.98 -0.46 -3.32
CA THR A 786 20.69 -1.86 -2.99
C THR A 786 19.27 -2.22 -3.42
N ASP A 787 19.05 -3.48 -3.77
CA ASP A 787 17.77 -3.98 -4.27
C ASP A 787 16.97 -4.65 -3.14
N HIS A 788 15.78 -5.14 -3.46
CA HIS A 788 14.90 -5.81 -2.50
C HIS A 788 15.48 -7.16 -2.05
N ALA A 789 15.40 -7.42 -0.74
CA ALA A 789 15.78 -8.68 -0.11
C ALA A 789 14.68 -9.17 0.85
N TRP A 790 15.03 -9.92 1.89
CA TRP A 790 14.07 -10.62 2.75
C TRP A 790 14.40 -10.42 4.23
N GLY A 791 15.19 -11.30 4.85
CA GLY A 791 15.55 -11.25 6.26
C GLY A 791 16.45 -10.07 6.63
N GLY A 792 16.07 -9.35 7.69
CA GLY A 792 16.69 -8.11 8.14
C GLY A 792 16.92 -8.02 9.64
N ASN A 793 17.45 -6.87 10.08
CA ASN A 793 17.68 -6.57 11.49
C ASN A 793 16.80 -5.40 11.93
N TYR A 794 16.08 -5.56 13.04
CA TYR A 794 15.10 -4.59 13.52
C TYR A 794 15.37 -4.23 14.97
N PHE A 795 14.85 -3.10 15.45
CA PHE A 795 15.00 -2.70 16.85
C PHE A 795 13.67 -2.63 17.60
N VAL A 796 13.75 -2.87 18.90
CA VAL A 796 12.65 -2.71 19.84
C VAL A 796 13.12 -1.82 20.99
N ILE A 797 12.35 -0.79 21.34
CA ILE A 797 12.67 0.14 22.42
C ILE A 797 11.52 0.27 23.42
N GLY A 798 11.82 0.56 24.68
CA GLY A 798 10.83 0.80 25.73
C GLY A 798 11.42 0.66 27.13
N GLY A 799 10.78 1.25 28.14
CA GLY A 799 11.32 1.28 29.50
C GLY A 799 11.40 -0.10 30.16
N GLN A 800 10.46 -0.99 29.84
CA GLN A 800 10.47 -2.38 30.32
C GLN A 800 11.13 -3.37 29.37
N VAL A 801 11.59 -2.94 28.19
CA VAL A 801 12.36 -3.80 27.29
C VAL A 801 13.63 -4.25 28.01
N LYS A 802 13.94 -5.54 27.93
CA LYS A 802 15.19 -6.14 28.43
C LYS A 802 16.29 -5.87 27.40
N GLY A 803 16.76 -4.63 27.38
CA GLY A 803 17.71 -4.16 26.37
C GLY A 803 19.14 -4.65 26.56
N GLY A 804 20.05 -4.11 25.75
CA GLY A 804 21.48 -4.45 25.80
C GLY A 804 21.80 -5.82 25.20
N GLN A 805 20.91 -6.35 24.37
CA GLN A 805 21.07 -7.65 23.71
C GLN A 805 20.61 -7.63 22.24
N ILE A 806 21.12 -8.58 21.47
CA ILE A 806 20.69 -8.88 20.11
C ILE A 806 20.01 -10.26 20.12
N MET A 807 18.69 -10.27 20.00
CA MET A 807 17.86 -11.48 19.91
C MET A 807 17.87 -12.04 18.48
N GLY A 808 17.45 -13.29 18.31
CA GLY A 808 17.59 -13.99 17.03
C GLY A 808 19.06 -14.25 16.67
N LYS A 809 19.36 -14.48 15.40
CA LYS A 809 20.73 -14.79 14.96
C LYS A 809 21.12 -13.99 13.74
N TYR A 810 22.12 -13.12 13.89
CA TYR A 810 22.76 -12.47 12.74
C TYR A 810 23.45 -13.54 11.89
N PRO A 811 23.33 -13.53 10.55
CA PRO A 811 23.88 -14.59 9.71
C PRO A 811 25.40 -14.72 9.92
N SER A 812 25.84 -15.92 10.30
CA SER A 812 27.27 -16.25 10.53
C SER A 812 28.08 -16.34 9.24
N ASP A 813 27.40 -16.53 8.12
CA ASP A 813 27.96 -16.48 6.78
C ASP A 813 26.99 -15.76 5.85
N ILE A 814 27.51 -14.75 5.17
CA ILE A 814 26.76 -13.85 4.30
C ILE A 814 27.23 -13.94 2.85
N THR A 815 28.18 -14.84 2.56
CA THR A 815 28.68 -15.09 1.20
C THR A 815 27.58 -15.65 0.29
N ASP A 816 27.78 -15.59 -1.03
CA ASP A 816 26.77 -16.05 -2.01
C ASP A 816 26.46 -17.55 -1.86
N GLY A 817 27.48 -18.35 -1.52
CA GLY A 817 27.33 -19.78 -1.24
C GLY A 817 26.70 -20.11 0.12
N ALA A 818 26.50 -19.13 1.00
CA ALA A 818 26.03 -19.36 2.37
C ALA A 818 24.63 -19.99 2.39
N PRO A 819 24.29 -20.87 3.35
CA PRO A 819 23.01 -21.60 3.37
C PRO A 819 21.76 -20.72 3.38
N LEU A 820 21.84 -19.50 3.91
CA LEU A 820 20.70 -18.57 3.97
C LEU A 820 20.65 -17.59 2.79
N ASN A 821 21.64 -17.55 1.91
CA ASN A 821 21.70 -16.53 0.84
C ASN A 821 21.15 -17.04 -0.50
N VAL A 822 19.93 -16.66 -0.88
CA VAL A 822 19.29 -17.08 -2.16
C VAL A 822 19.79 -16.32 -3.40
N GLY A 823 21.00 -15.78 -3.32
CA GLY A 823 21.66 -15.01 -4.37
C GLY A 823 21.51 -13.50 -4.17
N ARG A 824 22.52 -12.73 -4.65
CA ARG A 824 22.57 -11.26 -4.54
C ARG A 824 22.51 -10.76 -3.09
N GLY A 825 22.90 -11.58 -2.11
CA GLY A 825 22.82 -11.19 -0.70
C GLY A 825 21.40 -11.08 -0.18
N ARG A 826 20.46 -11.86 -0.73
CA ARG A 826 19.10 -12.00 -0.21
C ARG A 826 19.08 -13.08 0.85
N ILE A 827 19.01 -12.67 2.12
CA ILE A 827 19.10 -13.59 3.25
C ILE A 827 17.70 -14.12 3.61
N ILE A 828 17.57 -15.43 3.76
CA ILE A 828 16.38 -16.09 4.33
C ILE A 828 16.37 -15.78 5.84
N PRO A 829 15.28 -15.20 6.37
CA PRO A 829 15.16 -14.96 7.79
C PRO A 829 15.17 -16.27 8.58
N THR A 830 15.61 -16.20 9.82
CA THR A 830 15.55 -17.32 10.77
C THR A 830 14.61 -17.03 11.93
N THR A 831 14.22 -15.76 12.07
CA THR A 831 13.30 -15.27 13.11
C THR A 831 12.02 -14.80 12.42
N SER A 832 10.84 -15.28 12.82
CA SER A 832 9.57 -14.77 12.29
C SER A 832 9.09 -13.53 13.07
N TRP A 833 8.23 -12.72 12.47
CA TRP A 833 7.40 -11.75 13.21
C TRP A 833 6.62 -12.40 14.36
N ASP A 834 6.22 -13.68 14.24
CA ASP A 834 5.59 -14.43 15.34
C ASP A 834 6.46 -14.49 16.61
N HIS A 835 7.80 -14.55 16.47
CA HIS A 835 8.70 -14.59 17.63
C HIS A 835 8.60 -13.30 18.43
N ILE A 836 8.64 -12.17 17.73
CA ILE A 836 8.63 -10.82 18.33
C ILE A 836 7.26 -10.55 18.93
N TRP A 837 6.20 -10.84 18.19
CA TRP A 837 4.84 -10.59 18.65
C TRP A 837 4.40 -11.53 19.78
N ASN A 838 4.93 -12.75 19.89
CA ASN A 838 4.59 -13.64 21.00
C ASN A 838 4.98 -13.03 22.36
N GLY A 839 6.19 -12.49 22.48
CA GLY A 839 6.65 -11.82 23.70
C GLY A 839 5.87 -10.53 23.99
N ILE A 840 5.58 -9.72 22.96
CA ILE A 840 4.77 -8.50 23.11
C ILE A 840 3.33 -8.83 23.54
N SER A 841 2.72 -9.87 22.95
CA SER A 841 1.36 -10.33 23.26
C SER A 841 1.23 -10.75 24.73
N GLN A 842 2.21 -11.52 25.22
CA GLN A 842 2.29 -11.89 26.63
C GLN A 842 2.46 -10.66 27.53
N TRP A 843 3.34 -9.72 27.16
CA TRP A 843 3.56 -8.50 27.93
C TRP A 843 2.31 -7.62 28.04
N VAL A 844 1.46 -7.53 27.01
CA VAL A 844 0.18 -6.81 27.11
C VAL A 844 -0.92 -7.60 27.85
N GLY A 845 -0.69 -8.87 28.17
CA GLY A 845 -1.57 -9.69 29.02
C GLY A 845 -2.23 -10.87 28.33
N VAL A 846 -1.93 -11.13 27.05
CA VAL A 846 -2.44 -12.30 26.32
C VAL A 846 -1.55 -13.50 26.60
N THR A 847 -1.99 -14.39 27.50
CA THR A 847 -1.15 -15.49 28.02
C THR A 847 -1.75 -16.88 27.83
N ALA A 848 -3.05 -16.98 27.51
CA ALA A 848 -3.68 -18.27 27.20
C ALA A 848 -3.26 -18.72 25.80
N ASP A 849 -2.90 -20.01 25.64
CA ASP A 849 -2.41 -20.52 24.36
C ASP A 849 -3.43 -20.34 23.22
N ALA A 850 -4.71 -20.59 23.47
CA ALA A 850 -5.76 -20.41 22.47
C ALA A 850 -5.88 -18.95 21.99
N ASP A 851 -5.67 -17.99 22.89
CA ASP A 851 -5.70 -16.57 22.55
C ASP A 851 -4.42 -16.15 21.80
N LEU A 852 -3.27 -16.70 22.18
CA LEU A 852 -2.00 -16.49 21.47
C LEU A 852 -2.03 -17.10 20.06
N ASP A 853 -2.65 -18.27 19.88
CA ASP A 853 -2.83 -18.92 18.58
C ASP A 853 -3.78 -18.12 17.67
N GLU A 854 -4.78 -17.43 18.24
CA GLU A 854 -5.62 -16.49 17.48
C GLU A 854 -4.82 -15.26 17.03
N VAL A 855 -4.05 -14.65 17.94
CA VAL A 855 -3.23 -13.46 17.60
C VAL A 855 -2.14 -13.82 16.59
N LEU A 856 -1.53 -15.00 16.72
CA LEU A 856 -0.37 -15.46 15.93
C LEU A 856 -0.65 -16.86 15.37
N PRO A 857 -1.40 -16.96 14.25
CA PRO A 857 -1.82 -18.23 13.68
C PRO A 857 -0.65 -19.17 13.33
N ASN A 858 0.50 -18.60 12.99
CA ASN A 858 1.68 -19.35 12.57
C ASN A 858 2.57 -19.79 13.75
N ARG A 859 2.28 -19.38 14.99
CA ARG A 859 3.18 -19.62 16.14
C ARG A 859 3.46 -21.10 16.39
N GLY A 860 2.47 -21.96 16.13
CA GLY A 860 2.60 -23.42 16.26
C GLY A 860 3.69 -24.05 15.37
N ASN A 861 4.07 -23.39 14.27
CA ASN A 861 5.10 -23.87 13.35
C ASN A 861 6.54 -23.68 13.88
N PHE A 862 6.71 -22.86 14.94
CA PHE A 862 8.02 -22.53 15.51
C PHE A 862 8.28 -23.20 16.88
N GLY A 863 7.26 -23.84 17.47
CA GLY A 863 7.40 -24.56 18.75
C GLY A 863 7.93 -23.68 19.88
N ASP A 864 8.88 -24.19 20.64
CA ASP A 864 9.47 -23.50 21.81
C ASP A 864 10.51 -22.42 21.45
N ASP A 865 10.75 -22.13 20.16
CA ASP A 865 11.76 -21.15 19.70
C ASP A 865 11.27 -19.68 19.75
N LEU A 866 9.99 -19.48 20.04
CA LEU A 866 9.37 -18.14 20.13
C LEU A 866 9.91 -17.34 21.32
N PHE A 867 10.07 -16.02 21.16
CA PHE A 867 10.45 -15.17 22.28
C PHE A 867 9.29 -15.01 23.26
N THR A 868 9.56 -15.20 24.54
CA THR A 868 8.58 -15.01 25.62
C THR A 868 8.67 -13.59 26.20
N GLU A 869 7.69 -13.21 27.02
CA GLU A 869 7.75 -11.98 27.80
C GLU A 869 9.06 -11.89 28.61
N ALA A 870 9.52 -13.01 29.21
CA ALA A 870 10.72 -13.02 30.04
C ALA A 870 12.03 -12.84 29.25
N ASP A 871 11.99 -13.13 27.94
CA ASP A 871 13.12 -12.92 27.03
C ASP A 871 13.21 -11.46 26.60
N MET A 872 12.05 -10.83 26.35
CA MET A 872 11.95 -9.48 25.80
C MET A 872 11.81 -8.37 26.85
N PHE A 873 11.29 -8.66 28.04
CA PHE A 873 10.93 -7.67 29.06
C PHE A 873 11.52 -7.97 30.44
N LYS A 874 11.71 -6.90 31.23
CA LYS A 874 12.18 -6.96 32.62
C LYS A 874 11.06 -7.52 33.50
N THR A 875 11.27 -8.64 34.19
CA THR A 875 10.25 -9.25 35.06
C THR A 875 10.15 -8.53 36.41
N GLY A 876 8.96 -7.99 36.73
CA GLY A 876 8.45 -7.70 38.08
C GLY A 876 9.22 -6.70 38.97
N GLY A 877 8.73 -5.44 39.03
CA GLY A 877 8.64 -4.65 40.27
C GLY A 877 9.94 -4.26 40.98
N GLY A 878 10.63 -3.24 40.47
CA GLY A 878 11.63 -2.50 41.24
C GLY A 878 11.53 -1.03 40.90
N THR A 879 10.96 -0.23 41.80
CA THR A 879 11.28 1.20 41.90
C THR A 879 12.79 1.32 41.74
N ARG A 880 13.26 1.91 40.63
CA ARG A 880 14.67 2.32 40.49
C ARG A 880 14.99 3.09 41.77
N GLU A 881 15.94 2.58 42.56
CA GLU A 881 16.52 3.33 43.67
C GLU A 881 16.95 4.67 43.07
N ARG A 882 16.21 5.71 43.41
CA ARG A 882 16.50 7.09 43.09
C ARG A 882 17.87 7.35 43.70
N PHE A 883 18.93 7.29 42.91
CA PHE A 883 20.28 7.67 43.32
C PHE A 883 20.18 9.10 43.85
N LEU A 884 20.06 9.23 45.17
CA LEU A 884 20.26 10.47 45.88
C LEU A 884 21.72 10.83 45.65
N ARG A 885 21.93 11.81 44.78
CA ARG A 885 23.21 12.52 44.69
C ARG A 885 23.49 13.09 46.08
N ASP A 886 24.51 12.55 46.72
CA ASP A 886 25.12 13.12 47.92
C ASP A 886 25.47 14.58 47.64
N SER A 887 24.69 15.49 48.23
CA SER A 887 25.11 16.86 48.48
C SER A 887 25.91 16.86 49.78
N ASN A 888 27.23 16.66 49.68
CA ASN A 888 28.18 17.00 50.73
C ASN A 888 29.60 17.11 50.15
N SER A 889 29.98 18.32 49.72
CA SER A 889 31.25 18.98 50.10
C SER A 889 31.46 20.27 49.31
N ASP A 890 31.53 21.37 50.07
CA ASP A 890 31.98 22.75 49.79
C ASP A 890 31.19 23.66 48.82
#